data_AF-A0A660VU52-F1
#
_entry.id   AF-A0A660VU52-F1
#
_cell.length_a   1.000
_cell.length_b   1.000
_cell.length_c   1.000
_cell.angle_alpha   90.00
_cell.angle_beta   90.00
_cell.angle_gamma   90.00
#
_symmetry.space_group_name_H-M   'P 1'
#
loop_
_entity.id
_entity.type
_entity.pdbx_description
1 polymer ?
#
loop_
_entity_poly.entity_id
_entity_poly.type
_entity_poly.pdbx_seq_one_letter_code
_entity_poly.pdbx_strand_id
1 'polypeptide(L)'
;MKMLSLLPVALGMLALSALPTHGQTAADSAPAVGTQDLGAWDGPLPRWREGGSPPDDPTRSMFPYALQSTPASSWANAPSSGFMASPPEYTPCDGVVFRWGSGWNSVVNQCVARLTGDPSHDEQAWVVVSSTEQQVNAESAFLAAGADLSKVNFSIEPSDSIWLRDYGPHFVWQSGALTIADSHYYPSRPNDNFIPTRLAEGSFSVPPYAMPLYYSGGNFQPGPSRSGFVTSLINQDNPTLANAEIEALYQAYQGIDTLHIFPRLPGSVDGTGHIDMWMYLVDEDTVVISEFQPGSNQTAIDITTNAVPYMEALGFEVIRTPAWNAGSTHYTYANAFRVNDRIFVPIYGPGNSDYLDDDNAALQAWRQAAGSGVEIVAINCYSIIPASGAIHCIMMQVPRYTDAAPAAHVVSMDGDEVVCSGTLQELRWTATDDLAVERVDVALSIDGGSNYDYPVATGIPDDGRLSWLVPDVVTTDAMLRVTAHDGDGNATTASSETALEITQAPVASYDFSSGAGVDRWAWGDRSSNWAAVSGQRYPAAVANELTAGQYAKLAASDATGGDGDANRHKSATPGGSAESTHVFDFVLSESVPLMRDVAITWEGYGDQCIPMELYVWDLVAGDWGDGRGHVGQDQQAANWAGNRDEPVTTHLQGDLSRYVDGAGHLTFMLYSERGGQETFHDYVSVSVLWDASAWGSWVDAGQHLDGEFGPPQLAGHGSLIGLDSVQLRSVNAAPGVPAALILGASVINLPFKGGVMVPLPDVLLDGLVTDGEGQLTLSTVWPAGIGSGLTLHMQAWFADPAGPHGFTASNAVAATTP
;
A
#
# COMPACT_ATOMS: atom_id res chain seq x y z
N MET A 1 69.86 -14.21 9.63
CA MET A 1 70.56 -13.71 10.83
C MET A 1 69.93 -12.39 11.27
N LYS A 2 68.90 -12.46 12.12
CA LYS A 2 68.56 -11.53 13.22
C LYS A 2 67.27 -12.07 13.87
N MET A 3 67.40 -12.53 15.11
CA MET A 3 66.35 -12.99 16.02
C MET A 3 65.49 -11.82 16.51
N LEU A 4 64.22 -12.10 16.85
CA LEU A 4 63.46 -11.66 18.05
C LEU A 4 62.00 -12.09 17.81
N SER A 5 61.17 -12.58 18.72
CA SER A 5 61.24 -13.24 20.03
C SER A 5 59.83 -13.81 20.29
N LEU A 6 59.73 -14.83 21.12
CA LEU A 6 58.58 -15.71 21.36
C LEU A 6 57.59 -15.22 22.46
N LEU A 7 56.35 -15.78 22.40
CA LEU A 7 55.39 -16.13 23.49
C LEU A 7 54.43 -15.02 24.07
N PRO A 8 53.30 -15.32 24.78
CA PRO A 8 52.15 -16.26 24.58
C PRO A 8 50.76 -15.87 25.24
N VAL A 9 49.76 -16.78 25.20
CA VAL A 9 48.52 -16.99 26.06
C VAL A 9 47.40 -15.91 26.01
N ALA A 10 46.09 -16.15 26.21
CA ALA A 10 45.26 -17.26 26.70
C ALA A 10 43.78 -17.03 26.28
N LEU A 11 43.00 -18.09 26.03
CA LEU A 11 41.53 -18.03 25.95
C LEU A 11 40.94 -18.74 27.18
N GLY A 12 40.08 -18.05 27.92
CA GLY A 12 39.38 -18.56 29.11
C GLY A 12 37.96 -19.03 28.80
N MET A 13 37.58 -20.16 29.40
CA MET A 13 36.24 -20.77 29.42
C MET A 13 35.32 -20.14 30.48
N LEU A 14 34.01 -20.47 30.36
CA LEU A 14 32.87 -20.47 31.32
C LEU A 14 31.82 -19.38 31.02
N ALA A 15 30.50 -19.62 31.04
CA ALA A 15 29.68 -20.79 31.36
C ALA A 15 28.28 -20.60 30.78
N LEU A 16 27.62 -21.73 30.44
CA LEU A 16 26.20 -21.81 30.12
C LEU A 16 25.40 -21.92 31.44
N SER A 17 24.37 -21.09 31.62
CA SER A 17 23.33 -21.30 32.65
C SER A 17 21.96 -21.12 32.03
N ALA A 18 21.10 -22.11 32.27
CA ALA A 18 19.76 -22.27 31.73
C ALA A 18 18.65 -21.74 32.66
N LEU A 19 17.44 -21.70 32.08
CA LEU A 19 16.07 -21.76 32.65
C LEU A 19 15.31 -20.43 32.81
N PRO A 20 13.94 -20.40 32.80
CA PRO A 20 12.97 -21.49 32.65
C PRO A 20 11.83 -21.25 31.62
N THR A 21 11.09 -22.34 31.36
CA THR A 21 9.75 -22.43 30.76
C THR A 21 8.63 -21.98 31.71
N HIS A 22 7.49 -21.52 31.15
CA HIS A 22 6.09 -21.52 31.62
C HIS A 22 5.44 -20.15 31.33
N GLY A 23 4.21 -20.01 30.85
CA GLY A 23 3.15 -20.95 30.52
C GLY A 23 2.00 -20.14 29.91
N GLN A 24 1.27 -20.73 28.97
CA GLN A 24 0.04 -20.16 28.43
C GLN A 24 -1.07 -20.24 29.48
N THR A 25 -1.71 -19.12 29.80
CA THR A 25 -3.09 -19.09 30.30
C THR A 25 -3.83 -17.85 29.80
N ALA A 26 -4.84 -18.12 28.97
CA ALA A 26 -6.17 -17.52 28.86
C ALA A 26 -6.44 -16.05 29.27
N ALA A 27 -7.10 -15.38 28.32
CA ALA A 27 -8.22 -14.44 28.45
C ALA A 27 -8.05 -13.24 29.39
N ASP A 28 -7.92 -12.05 28.80
CA ASP A 28 -8.31 -10.82 29.47
C ASP A 28 -9.08 -9.89 28.51
N SER A 29 -10.24 -9.47 29.00
CA SER A 29 -11.20 -8.54 28.44
C SER A 29 -10.62 -7.13 28.30
N ALA A 30 -10.75 -6.54 27.11
CA ALA A 30 -10.44 -5.13 26.85
C ALA A 30 -11.33 -4.19 27.71
N PRO A 31 -10.77 -3.18 28.40
CA PRO A 31 -11.55 -2.12 29.02
C PRO A 31 -11.91 -1.05 27.98
N ALA A 32 -13.15 -0.56 28.05
CA ALA A 32 -13.69 0.48 27.19
C ALA A 32 -12.88 1.79 27.23
N VAL A 33 -12.45 2.26 26.07
CA VAL A 33 -11.92 3.62 25.85
C VAL A 33 -13.11 4.57 25.72
N GLY A 34 -13.08 5.67 26.46
CA GLY A 34 -14.10 6.71 26.39
C GLY A 34 -14.04 7.44 25.05
N THR A 35 -14.95 7.11 24.14
CA THR A 35 -15.27 7.91 22.95
C THR A 35 -15.91 9.21 23.41
N GLN A 36 -15.34 10.37 23.07
CA GLN A 36 -16.19 11.55 22.92
C GLN A 36 -17.10 11.27 21.73
N ASP A 37 -18.34 10.90 22.02
CA ASP A 37 -19.44 10.83 21.08
C ASP A 37 -19.71 12.25 20.55
N LEU A 38 -18.99 12.63 19.49
CA LEU A 38 -19.43 13.70 18.62
C LEU A 38 -20.63 13.12 17.88
N GLY A 39 -21.80 13.20 18.51
CA GLY A 39 -23.03 12.61 17.99
C GLY A 39 -23.17 12.88 16.49
N ALA A 40 -23.53 11.84 15.75
CA ALA A 40 -23.59 11.84 14.30
C ALA A 40 -24.22 13.12 13.74
N TRP A 41 -23.61 13.66 12.70
CA TRP A 41 -24.04 14.91 12.13
C TRP A 41 -25.28 14.72 11.24
N ASP A 42 -26.44 15.16 11.76
CA ASP A 42 -27.75 15.14 11.09
C ASP A 42 -28.03 16.42 10.27
N GLY A 43 -26.99 17.11 9.80
CA GLY A 43 -27.14 18.34 9.01
C GLY A 43 -27.28 18.10 7.49
N PRO A 44 -27.62 19.14 6.71
CA PRO A 44 -27.74 19.06 5.25
C PRO A 44 -26.39 18.89 4.57
N LEU A 45 -26.18 17.94 3.64
CA LEU A 45 -24.90 17.74 2.92
C LEU A 45 -24.12 19.05 2.64
N PRO A 46 -23.12 19.44 3.46
CA PRO A 46 -22.42 20.69 3.31
C PRO A 46 -21.14 20.43 2.51
N ARG A 47 -20.76 21.39 1.67
CA ARG A 47 -19.53 21.32 0.90
C ARG A 47 -18.78 22.62 0.98
N TRP A 48 -17.64 22.61 1.67
CA TRP A 48 -16.59 23.59 1.43
C TRP A 48 -15.24 23.00 1.87
N ARG A 49 -14.31 22.87 0.92
CA ARG A 49 -12.88 23.06 1.18
C ARG A 49 -12.65 24.57 1.40
N GLU A 50 -11.73 24.94 2.30
CA GLU A 50 -11.31 26.34 2.41
C GLU A 50 -10.71 26.80 1.07
N GLY A 51 -11.29 27.84 0.43
CA GLY A 51 -10.64 28.59 -0.65
C GLY A 51 -11.09 28.35 -2.11
N GLY A 52 -12.12 27.55 -2.39
CA GLY A 52 -12.65 27.37 -3.76
C GLY A 52 -13.50 28.55 -4.28
N SER A 53 -13.29 29.00 -5.53
CA SER A 53 -14.16 29.98 -6.20
C SER A 53 -15.33 29.26 -6.92
N PRO A 54 -16.59 29.74 -6.83
CA PRO A 54 -17.72 29.09 -7.50
C PRO A 54 -17.75 29.41 -9.01
N PRO A 55 -17.82 28.41 -9.91
CA PRO A 55 -18.18 28.62 -11.30
C PRO A 55 -19.63 28.17 -11.51
N ASP A 56 -20.58 29.02 -11.15
CA ASP A 56 -21.99 28.87 -11.52
C ASP A 56 -22.19 29.34 -12.97
N ASP A 57 -21.40 28.79 -13.90
CA ASP A 57 -21.47 29.16 -15.32
C ASP A 57 -22.29 28.13 -16.12
N PRO A 58 -23.58 28.39 -16.38
CA PRO A 58 -24.45 27.51 -17.16
C PRO A 58 -24.08 27.45 -18.66
N THR A 59 -23.04 28.15 -19.10
CA THR A 59 -22.57 28.14 -20.50
C THR A 59 -21.39 27.19 -20.75
N ARG A 60 -20.92 26.46 -19.73
CA ARG A 60 -19.92 25.40 -19.91
C ARG A 60 -20.54 24.23 -20.71
N SER A 61 -20.02 24.02 -21.91
CA SER A 61 -20.46 22.97 -22.84
C SER A 61 -20.00 21.59 -22.38
N MET A 62 -20.84 20.58 -22.61
CA MET A 62 -20.56 19.15 -22.38
C MET A 62 -19.47 18.70 -23.36
N PHE A 63 -18.25 18.46 -22.90
CA PHE A 63 -17.15 18.00 -23.74
C PHE A 63 -16.67 16.62 -23.27
N PRO A 64 -16.59 15.61 -24.15
CA PRO A 64 -15.84 14.39 -23.88
C PRO A 64 -14.33 14.65 -24.05
N TYR A 65 -13.51 13.99 -23.25
CA TYR A 65 -12.06 13.98 -23.39
C TYR A 65 -11.59 12.52 -23.58
N ALA A 66 -10.74 12.29 -24.57
CA ALA A 66 -10.16 10.97 -24.86
C ALA A 66 -8.72 10.93 -24.34
N LEU A 67 -8.39 9.91 -23.54
CA LEU A 67 -7.11 9.78 -22.87
C LEU A 67 -6.02 9.09 -23.72
N GLN A 68 -4.77 9.51 -23.52
CA GLN A 68 -3.58 8.72 -23.84
C GLN A 68 -2.99 8.23 -22.51
N SER A 69 -2.79 6.91 -22.38
CA SER A 69 -2.24 6.27 -21.19
C SER A 69 -0.93 6.93 -20.74
N THR A 70 -0.91 7.50 -19.55
CA THR A 70 0.33 7.85 -18.82
C THR A 70 0.51 6.88 -17.66
N PRO A 71 1.71 6.29 -17.46
CA PRO A 71 1.95 5.38 -16.34
C PRO A 71 1.70 6.08 -15.00
N ALA A 72 0.89 5.47 -14.14
CA ALA A 72 0.71 5.87 -12.75
C ALA A 72 1.84 5.26 -11.93
N SER A 73 2.90 6.03 -11.62
CA SER A 73 4.05 5.48 -10.88
C SER A 73 4.68 6.42 -9.85
N SER A 74 3.96 7.42 -9.35
CA SER A 74 4.50 8.34 -8.30
C SER A 74 3.83 8.23 -6.92
N TRP A 75 2.77 7.42 -6.76
CA TRP A 75 2.06 7.33 -5.48
C TRP A 75 2.30 5.96 -4.83
N ALA A 76 2.71 5.95 -3.56
CA ALA A 76 3.11 4.73 -2.84
C ALA A 76 1.98 3.69 -2.67
N ASN A 77 0.71 4.10 -2.86
CA ASN A 77 -0.49 3.25 -2.79
C ASN A 77 -1.37 3.42 -4.05
N ALA A 78 -0.75 3.46 -5.24
CA ALA A 78 -1.45 3.35 -6.52
C ALA A 78 -1.45 1.91 -7.04
N PRO A 79 -2.41 1.54 -7.91
CA PRO A 79 -2.26 0.38 -8.77
C PRO A 79 -0.97 0.52 -9.60
N SER A 80 0.00 -0.36 -9.38
CA SER A 80 1.27 -0.41 -10.12
C SER A 80 1.13 -1.07 -11.48
N SER A 81 0.22 -2.03 -11.58
CA SER A 81 -0.03 -2.84 -12.77
C SER A 81 -1.46 -3.38 -12.81
N GLY A 82 -1.74 -4.25 -13.78
CA GLY A 82 -3.02 -4.93 -13.90
C GLY A 82 -4.12 -4.10 -14.57
N PHE A 83 -5.19 -4.78 -14.95
CA PHE A 83 -6.33 -4.15 -15.60
C PHE A 83 -7.34 -3.67 -14.55
N MET A 84 -7.38 -2.36 -14.30
CA MET A 84 -8.30 -1.71 -13.35
C MET A 84 -9.66 -1.45 -13.98
N ALA A 85 -10.79 -1.74 -13.34
CA ALA A 85 -12.14 -1.42 -13.82
C ALA A 85 -13.17 -1.23 -12.69
N SER A 86 -13.82 -0.07 -12.60
CA SER A 86 -14.97 0.12 -11.69
C SER A 86 -16.19 -0.65 -12.20
N PRO A 87 -16.89 -1.42 -11.33
CA PRO A 87 -18.15 -2.04 -11.67
C PRO A 87 -19.27 -0.99 -11.77
N PRO A 88 -20.03 -0.93 -12.88
CA PRO A 88 -21.30 -0.21 -12.91
C PRO A 88 -22.30 -0.76 -11.89
N GLU A 89 -23.17 0.09 -11.33
CA GLU A 89 -24.10 -0.33 -10.26
C GLU A 89 -25.14 -1.39 -10.66
N TYR A 90 -25.35 -1.57 -11.96
CA TYR A 90 -26.23 -2.58 -12.52
C TYR A 90 -25.59 -3.96 -12.70
N THR A 91 -24.29 -4.08 -12.39
CA THR A 91 -23.60 -5.37 -12.35
C THR A 91 -24.05 -6.21 -11.15
N PRO A 92 -23.85 -7.54 -11.17
CA PRO A 92 -24.15 -8.40 -10.04
C PRO A 92 -23.59 -7.84 -8.72
N CYS A 93 -24.41 -7.90 -7.68
CA CYS A 93 -24.19 -7.24 -6.40
C CYS A 93 -24.31 -8.26 -5.28
N ASP A 94 -23.29 -8.33 -4.41
CA ASP A 94 -23.31 -9.22 -3.25
C ASP A 94 -24.04 -8.58 -2.07
N GLY A 95 -24.18 -7.26 -2.12
CA GLY A 95 -25.05 -6.53 -1.22
C GLY A 95 -24.62 -5.08 -1.08
N VAL A 96 -24.91 -4.52 0.09
CA VAL A 96 -24.86 -3.07 0.27
C VAL A 96 -24.22 -2.73 1.60
N VAL A 97 -23.34 -1.74 1.57
CA VAL A 97 -22.81 -1.11 2.79
C VAL A 97 -23.76 0.02 3.20
N PHE A 98 -24.06 0.11 4.50
CA PHE A 98 -24.87 1.13 5.14
C PHE A 98 -24.14 1.73 6.34
N ARG A 99 -24.57 2.91 6.77
CA ARG A 99 -24.18 3.52 8.05
C ARG A 99 -25.42 3.70 8.93
N TRP A 100 -25.34 3.24 10.18
CA TRP A 100 -26.38 3.43 11.18
C TRP A 100 -25.98 4.45 12.26
N GLY A 101 -26.96 5.17 12.81
CA GLY A 101 -26.76 6.08 13.94
C GLY A 101 -27.00 7.55 13.59
N SER A 102 -28.09 7.86 12.90
CA SER A 102 -28.49 9.24 12.54
C SER A 102 -29.98 9.49 12.83
N GLY A 103 -30.43 10.72 12.63
CA GLY A 103 -31.84 11.12 12.63
C GLY A 103 -32.69 10.46 11.53
N TRP A 104 -32.07 9.81 10.54
CA TRP A 104 -32.76 9.18 9.40
C TRP A 104 -32.67 7.65 9.39
N ASN A 105 -32.37 7.04 10.54
CA ASN A 105 -32.36 5.58 10.71
C ASN A 105 -33.63 4.87 10.20
N SER A 106 -34.78 5.55 10.14
CA SER A 106 -36.01 5.00 9.55
C SER A 106 -35.90 4.65 8.05
N VAL A 107 -35.04 5.34 7.30
CA VAL A 107 -34.78 5.08 5.88
C VAL A 107 -33.85 3.87 5.76
N VAL A 108 -32.72 3.89 6.48
CA VAL A 108 -31.78 2.75 6.56
C VAL A 108 -32.50 1.46 6.96
N ASN A 109 -33.37 1.54 7.98
CA ASN A 109 -34.14 0.40 8.46
C ASN A 109 -35.04 -0.21 7.36
N GLN A 110 -35.71 0.65 6.57
CA GLN A 110 -36.50 0.17 5.43
C GLN A 110 -35.62 -0.46 4.35
N CYS A 111 -34.48 0.16 4.01
CA CYS A 111 -33.57 -0.38 2.99
C CYS A 111 -33.01 -1.74 3.41
N VAL A 112 -32.46 -1.86 4.63
CA VAL A 112 -31.89 -3.12 5.15
C VAL A 112 -32.96 -4.22 5.21
N ALA A 113 -34.15 -3.92 5.72
CA ALA A 113 -35.22 -4.92 5.79
C ALA A 113 -35.68 -5.39 4.40
N ARG A 114 -35.73 -4.49 3.41
CA ARG A 114 -36.09 -4.82 2.03
C ARG A 114 -34.99 -5.54 1.26
N LEU A 115 -33.72 -5.30 1.63
CA LEU A 115 -32.58 -6.01 1.08
C LEU A 115 -32.56 -7.46 1.57
N THR A 116 -32.59 -7.67 2.89
CA THR A 116 -32.27 -8.97 3.50
C THR A 116 -33.48 -9.85 3.81
N GLY A 117 -34.67 -9.27 4.00
CA GLY A 117 -35.84 -9.95 4.58
C GLY A 117 -36.51 -10.99 3.69
N ASP A 118 -36.26 -10.99 2.38
CA ASP A 118 -36.78 -12.01 1.47
C ASP A 118 -35.79 -13.20 1.36
N PRO A 119 -36.20 -14.43 1.70
CA PRO A 119 -35.35 -15.61 1.59
C PRO A 119 -35.03 -16.04 0.16
N SER A 120 -35.68 -15.49 -0.87
CA SER A 120 -35.30 -15.79 -2.27
C SER A 120 -34.07 -15.04 -2.77
N HIS A 121 -33.60 -14.05 -2.01
CA HIS A 121 -32.41 -13.30 -2.35
C HIS A 121 -31.33 -13.50 -1.26
N ASP A 122 -30.07 -13.43 -1.64
CA ASP A 122 -28.92 -13.78 -0.80
C ASP A 122 -28.03 -12.57 -0.46
N GLU A 123 -28.43 -11.35 -0.82
CA GLU A 123 -27.60 -10.17 -0.62
C GLU A 123 -27.46 -9.81 0.86
N GLN A 124 -26.26 -9.33 1.18
CA GLN A 124 -25.86 -8.99 2.54
C GLN A 124 -25.93 -7.49 2.80
N ALA A 125 -26.14 -7.12 4.07
CA ALA A 125 -26.02 -5.76 4.55
C ALA A 125 -24.78 -5.62 5.43
N TRP A 126 -23.78 -4.86 5.00
CA TRP A 126 -22.66 -4.46 5.86
C TRP A 126 -23.01 -3.13 6.51
N VAL A 127 -23.07 -3.09 7.84
CA VAL A 127 -23.59 -1.94 8.58
C VAL A 127 -22.51 -1.38 9.50
N VAL A 128 -22.05 -0.17 9.16
CA VAL A 128 -21.14 0.62 9.99
C VAL A 128 -21.92 1.25 11.14
N VAL A 129 -21.42 1.06 12.36
CA VAL A 129 -21.94 1.65 13.60
C VAL A 129 -20.77 2.22 14.42
N SER A 130 -21.00 3.28 15.19
CA SER A 130 -19.90 3.91 15.96
C SER A 130 -19.67 3.26 17.34
N SER A 131 -20.52 2.33 17.77
CA SER A 131 -20.38 1.66 19.08
C SER A 131 -21.20 0.38 19.18
N THR A 132 -20.87 -0.47 20.17
CA THR A 132 -21.66 -1.65 20.52
C THR A 132 -23.10 -1.29 20.93
N GLU A 133 -23.32 -0.13 21.56
CA GLU A 133 -24.67 0.33 21.88
C GLU A 133 -25.47 0.64 20.61
N GLN A 134 -24.85 1.29 19.63
CA GLN A 134 -25.49 1.53 18.33
C GLN A 134 -25.80 0.22 17.61
N GLN A 135 -24.90 -0.77 17.66
CA GLN A 135 -25.14 -2.10 17.09
C GLN A 135 -26.42 -2.75 17.68
N VAL A 136 -26.52 -2.82 19.01
CA VAL A 136 -27.70 -3.43 19.68
C VAL A 136 -29.00 -2.71 19.30
N ASN A 137 -28.94 -1.38 19.18
CA ASN A 137 -30.07 -0.58 18.73
C ASN A 137 -30.44 -0.84 17.26
N ALA A 138 -29.45 -1.00 16.38
CA ALA A 138 -29.63 -1.33 14.97
C ALA A 138 -30.25 -2.73 14.81
N GLU A 139 -29.68 -3.75 15.47
CA GLU A 139 -30.18 -5.13 15.47
C GLU A 139 -31.67 -5.18 15.86
N SER A 140 -32.02 -4.49 16.96
CA SER A 140 -33.40 -4.43 17.44
C SER A 140 -34.34 -3.77 16.43
N ALA A 141 -33.89 -2.70 15.77
CA ALA A 141 -34.68 -1.97 14.78
C ALA A 141 -34.86 -2.76 13.47
N PHE A 142 -33.79 -3.39 12.98
CA PHE A 142 -33.80 -4.22 11.77
C PHE A 142 -34.68 -5.44 11.95
N LEU A 143 -34.55 -6.15 13.08
CA LEU A 143 -35.40 -7.30 13.38
C LEU A 143 -36.88 -6.92 13.45
N ALA A 144 -37.19 -5.76 14.07
CA ALA A 144 -38.57 -5.27 14.15
C ALA A 144 -39.14 -4.87 12.78
N ALA A 145 -38.30 -4.46 11.83
CA ALA A 145 -38.70 -4.15 10.45
C ALA A 145 -38.80 -5.39 9.54
N GLY A 146 -38.40 -6.57 10.03
CA GLY A 146 -38.45 -7.82 9.28
C GLY A 146 -37.18 -8.14 8.48
N ALA A 147 -36.05 -7.52 8.82
CA ALA A 147 -34.76 -7.91 8.26
C ALA A 147 -34.33 -9.30 8.74
N ASP A 148 -33.60 -10.02 7.89
CA ASP A 148 -32.91 -11.24 8.27
C ASP A 148 -31.51 -10.90 8.81
N LEU A 149 -31.35 -10.95 10.14
CA LEU A 149 -30.08 -10.63 10.80
C LEU A 149 -28.94 -11.60 10.45
N SER A 150 -29.24 -12.79 9.89
CA SER A 150 -28.18 -13.70 9.42
C SER A 150 -27.45 -13.18 8.17
N LYS A 151 -28.03 -12.18 7.49
CA LYS A 151 -27.43 -11.47 6.34
C LYS A 151 -26.95 -10.06 6.70
N VAL A 152 -26.81 -9.74 7.99
CA VAL A 152 -26.37 -8.42 8.46
C VAL A 152 -25.02 -8.57 9.17
N ASN A 153 -23.99 -7.94 8.60
CA ASN A 153 -22.63 -7.91 9.13
C ASN A 153 -22.36 -6.52 9.72
N PHE A 154 -21.88 -6.43 10.96
CA PHE A 154 -21.60 -5.14 11.60
C PHE A 154 -20.10 -4.87 11.68
N SER A 155 -19.73 -3.61 11.42
CA SER A 155 -18.38 -3.09 11.65
C SER A 155 -18.46 -1.89 12.60
N ILE A 156 -17.74 -1.96 13.72
CA ILE A 156 -17.77 -0.90 14.73
C ILE A 156 -16.66 0.10 14.42
N GLU A 157 -16.98 1.15 13.66
CA GLU A 157 -16.03 2.17 13.21
C GLU A 157 -16.52 3.59 13.54
N PRO A 158 -15.64 4.49 14.02
CA PRO A 158 -15.97 5.90 14.14
C PRO A 158 -16.42 6.47 12.79
N SER A 159 -17.53 7.22 12.79
CA SER A 159 -18.05 7.89 11.59
C SER A 159 -18.74 9.19 11.98
N ASP A 160 -18.66 10.20 11.11
CA ASP A 160 -19.21 11.54 11.32
C ASP A 160 -20.63 11.69 10.76
N SER A 161 -20.95 11.00 9.65
CA SER A 161 -22.23 11.20 8.96
C SER A 161 -22.84 9.91 8.38
N ILE A 162 -24.05 10.02 7.82
CA ILE A 162 -24.76 8.89 7.18
C ILE A 162 -24.46 8.76 5.68
N TRP A 163 -23.73 9.70 5.09
CA TRP A 163 -23.59 9.88 3.65
C TRP A 163 -22.58 8.90 3.05
N LEU A 164 -22.75 7.61 3.34
CA LEU A 164 -21.80 6.54 3.03
C LEU A 164 -21.52 6.42 1.53
N ARG A 165 -22.43 6.83 0.66
CA ARG A 165 -22.14 6.92 -0.77
C ARG A 165 -20.96 7.82 -1.08
N ASP A 166 -20.79 8.88 -0.33
CA ASP A 166 -19.81 9.91 -0.66
C ASP A 166 -18.39 9.49 -0.30
N TYR A 167 -18.25 8.82 0.85
CA TYR A 167 -16.96 8.48 1.43
C TYR A 167 -16.72 6.98 1.55
N GLY A 168 -17.71 6.13 1.24
CA GLY A 168 -17.63 4.68 1.43
C GLY A 168 -16.67 3.99 0.45
N PRO A 169 -16.45 2.67 0.61
CA PRO A 169 -15.48 1.94 -0.20
C PRO A 169 -15.90 1.89 -1.67
N HIS A 170 -15.15 2.57 -2.54
CA HIS A 170 -15.33 2.44 -3.98
C HIS A 170 -14.60 1.19 -4.47
N PHE A 171 -15.35 0.10 -4.62
CA PHE A 171 -14.80 -1.15 -5.11
C PHE A 171 -14.39 -1.07 -6.57
N VAL A 172 -13.26 -1.70 -6.89
CA VAL A 172 -12.69 -1.75 -8.25
C VAL A 172 -12.16 -3.16 -8.50
N TRP A 173 -12.26 -3.63 -9.74
CA TRP A 173 -11.63 -4.88 -10.17
C TRP A 173 -10.22 -4.59 -10.67
N GLN A 174 -9.22 -5.32 -10.19
CA GLN A 174 -7.85 -5.32 -10.70
C GLN A 174 -7.52 -6.72 -11.21
N SER A 175 -7.42 -6.86 -12.53
CA SER A 175 -7.23 -8.16 -13.18
C SER A 175 -8.29 -9.21 -12.75
N GLY A 176 -9.50 -8.73 -12.45
CA GLY A 176 -10.63 -9.53 -11.98
C GLY A 176 -10.71 -9.74 -10.46
N ALA A 177 -9.66 -9.42 -9.69
CA ALA A 177 -9.67 -9.51 -8.23
C ALA A 177 -10.14 -8.19 -7.61
N LEU A 178 -10.82 -8.25 -6.46
CA LEU A 178 -11.44 -7.09 -5.82
C LEU A 178 -10.41 -6.24 -5.07
N THR A 179 -10.52 -4.92 -5.20
CA THR A 179 -9.77 -3.91 -4.45
C THR A 179 -10.68 -2.72 -4.15
N ILE A 180 -10.21 -1.75 -3.37
CA ILE A 180 -10.95 -0.53 -3.04
C ILE A 180 -10.11 0.68 -3.43
N ALA A 181 -10.68 1.63 -4.17
CA ALA A 181 -10.14 2.98 -4.27
C ALA A 181 -10.69 3.83 -3.10
N ASP A 182 -9.82 4.28 -2.22
CA ASP A 182 -10.13 5.28 -1.20
C ASP A 182 -9.73 6.65 -1.70
N SER A 183 -10.57 7.65 -1.46
CA SER A 183 -10.35 8.99 -1.95
C SER A 183 -10.31 10.00 -0.82
N HIS A 184 -9.76 11.18 -1.07
CA HIS A 184 -9.78 12.23 -0.06
C HIS A 184 -11.20 12.79 0.10
N TYR A 185 -11.77 12.55 1.27
CA TYR A 185 -13.00 13.17 1.72
C TYR A 185 -12.76 14.48 2.47
N TYR A 186 -13.83 15.22 2.76
CA TYR A 186 -13.71 16.60 3.25
C TYR A 186 -13.11 16.68 4.67
N PRO A 187 -12.21 17.66 4.93
CA PRO A 187 -11.56 17.76 6.23
C PRO A 187 -12.49 17.96 7.44
N SER A 188 -13.71 18.44 7.22
CA SER A 188 -14.73 18.57 8.26
C SER A 188 -15.29 17.24 8.75
N ARG A 189 -15.01 16.12 8.06
CA ARG A 189 -15.48 14.77 8.37
C ARG A 189 -14.33 13.74 8.32
N PRO A 190 -13.35 13.85 9.23
CA PRO A 190 -12.20 12.96 9.26
C PRO A 190 -12.56 11.49 9.42
N ASN A 191 -13.53 11.15 10.27
CA ASN A 191 -13.83 9.74 10.57
C ASN A 191 -14.47 9.06 9.36
N ASP A 192 -15.31 9.78 8.60
CA ASP A 192 -15.90 9.30 7.35
C ASP A 192 -14.82 8.93 6.32
N ASN A 193 -13.75 9.73 6.21
CA ASN A 193 -12.65 9.51 5.26
C ASN A 193 -11.96 8.14 5.41
N PHE A 194 -12.00 7.50 6.59
CA PHE A 194 -11.30 6.23 6.83
C PHE A 194 -12.17 5.00 6.78
N ILE A 195 -13.48 5.19 6.59
CA ILE A 195 -14.38 4.06 6.48
C ILE A 195 -13.98 3.12 5.33
N PRO A 196 -13.57 3.57 4.12
CA PRO A 196 -13.10 2.68 3.06
C PRO A 196 -11.97 1.75 3.52
N THR A 197 -10.95 2.31 4.17
CA THR A 197 -9.78 1.59 4.66
C THR A 197 -10.13 0.58 5.72
N ARG A 198 -10.89 1.01 6.72
CA ARG A 198 -11.28 0.17 7.86
C ARG A 198 -12.12 -1.01 7.39
N LEU A 199 -13.00 -0.77 6.40
CA LEU A 199 -13.76 -1.84 5.78
C LEU A 199 -12.90 -2.73 4.90
N ALA A 200 -11.97 -2.17 4.14
CA ALA A 200 -11.04 -2.93 3.31
C ALA A 200 -10.22 -3.94 4.14
N GLU A 201 -9.68 -3.50 5.28
CA GLU A 201 -8.87 -4.35 6.16
C GLU A 201 -9.74 -5.30 7.00
N GLY A 202 -10.78 -4.77 7.65
CA GLY A 202 -11.52 -5.49 8.68
C GLY A 202 -12.71 -6.30 8.18
N SER A 203 -13.34 -5.90 7.06
CA SER A 203 -14.59 -6.53 6.57
C SER A 203 -14.42 -7.26 5.24
N PHE A 204 -13.54 -6.77 4.36
CA PHE A 204 -13.38 -7.31 3.00
C PHE A 204 -12.01 -7.98 2.78
N SER A 205 -11.02 -7.71 3.62
CA SER A 205 -9.65 -8.20 3.51
C SER A 205 -9.03 -7.99 2.12
N VAL A 206 -9.27 -6.82 1.53
CA VAL A 206 -8.70 -6.40 0.24
C VAL A 206 -7.73 -5.24 0.43
N PRO A 207 -6.67 -5.15 -0.40
CA PRO A 207 -5.80 -3.99 -0.38
C PRO A 207 -6.61 -2.76 -0.81
N PRO A 208 -6.50 -1.63 -0.11
CA PRO A 208 -7.11 -0.41 -0.58
C PRO A 208 -6.03 0.47 -1.27
N TYR A 209 -6.44 1.34 -2.19
CA TYR A 209 -5.59 2.26 -2.94
C TYR A 209 -5.98 3.70 -2.66
N ALA A 210 -5.04 4.51 -2.18
CA ALA A 210 -5.28 5.91 -1.87
C ALA A 210 -5.19 6.75 -3.16
N MET A 211 -6.34 7.17 -3.66
CA MET A 211 -6.51 8.05 -4.79
C MET A 211 -6.33 9.52 -4.34
N PRO A 212 -5.31 10.24 -4.83
CA PRO A 212 -4.99 11.61 -4.43
C PRO A 212 -5.93 12.63 -5.11
N LEU A 213 -7.24 12.44 -4.92
CA LEU A 213 -8.29 13.26 -5.51
C LEU A 213 -9.36 13.54 -4.45
N TYR A 214 -9.74 14.81 -4.29
CA TYR A 214 -10.96 15.12 -3.56
C TYR A 214 -12.15 14.66 -4.38
N TYR A 215 -12.89 13.73 -3.81
CA TYR A 215 -13.88 12.97 -4.53
C TYR A 215 -15.05 12.63 -3.61
N SER A 216 -16.21 12.43 -4.21
CA SER A 216 -17.42 12.06 -3.50
C SER A 216 -18.17 11.10 -4.39
N GLY A 217 -18.45 9.89 -3.91
CA GLY A 217 -19.06 8.84 -4.71
C GLY A 217 -20.42 9.19 -5.30
N GLY A 218 -21.21 10.05 -4.65
CA GLY A 218 -22.46 10.56 -5.24
C GLY A 218 -22.25 11.39 -6.51
N ASN A 219 -21.03 11.88 -6.76
CA ASN A 219 -20.67 12.57 -8.00
C ASN A 219 -20.12 11.64 -9.09
N PHE A 220 -20.11 10.32 -8.92
CA PHE A 220 -19.52 9.41 -9.90
C PHE A 220 -20.43 8.23 -10.19
N GLN A 221 -20.64 7.98 -11.48
CA GLN A 221 -21.29 6.77 -11.96
C GLN A 221 -20.42 6.13 -13.05
N PRO A 222 -19.83 4.94 -12.80
CA PRO A 222 -19.19 4.17 -13.86
C PRO A 222 -20.24 3.60 -14.81
N GLY A 223 -19.93 3.60 -16.09
CA GLY A 223 -20.84 3.21 -17.16
C GLY A 223 -20.20 2.21 -18.15
N PRO A 224 -20.90 1.92 -19.25
CA PRO A 224 -20.47 0.93 -20.24
C PRO A 224 -19.14 1.34 -20.88
N SER A 225 -18.37 0.34 -21.34
CA SER A 225 -17.09 0.56 -22.04
C SER A 225 -16.10 1.44 -21.27
N ARG A 226 -16.04 1.29 -19.93
CA ARG A 226 -15.13 2.06 -19.06
C ARG A 226 -15.34 3.57 -19.17
N SER A 227 -16.58 4.00 -19.40
CA SER A 227 -16.98 5.41 -19.29
C SER A 227 -17.28 5.77 -17.84
N GLY A 228 -17.07 7.03 -17.47
CA GLY A 228 -17.42 7.55 -16.16
C GLY A 228 -18.17 8.86 -16.30
N PHE A 229 -19.17 9.09 -15.44
CA PHE A 229 -20.00 10.29 -15.49
C PHE A 229 -19.94 11.02 -14.16
N VAL A 230 -19.62 12.31 -14.23
CA VAL A 230 -19.49 13.19 -13.07
C VAL A 230 -20.07 14.57 -13.38
N THR A 231 -20.27 15.42 -12.37
CA THR A 231 -20.45 16.85 -12.62
C THR A 231 -19.15 17.63 -12.44
N SER A 232 -19.17 18.87 -12.93
CA SER A 232 -18.13 19.91 -12.75
C SER A 232 -17.79 20.24 -11.29
N LEU A 233 -18.49 19.65 -10.31
CA LEU A 233 -18.03 19.64 -8.92
C LEU A 233 -16.62 19.07 -8.80
N ILE A 234 -16.24 18.04 -9.59
CA ILE A 234 -14.91 17.44 -9.51
C ILE A 234 -13.78 18.47 -9.71
N ASN A 235 -14.02 19.46 -10.58
CA ASN A 235 -13.09 20.56 -10.83
C ASN A 235 -13.08 21.60 -9.71
N GLN A 236 -14.20 21.76 -9.01
CA GLN A 236 -14.30 22.73 -7.90
C GLN A 236 -13.62 22.21 -6.65
N ASP A 237 -13.75 20.91 -6.40
CA ASP A 237 -13.09 20.24 -5.28
C ASP A 237 -11.58 20.14 -5.51
N ASN A 238 -11.13 20.11 -6.77
CA ASN A 238 -9.72 20.02 -7.17
C ASN A 238 -9.27 21.21 -8.04
N PRO A 239 -9.30 22.46 -7.54
CA PRO A 239 -9.09 23.67 -8.35
C PRO A 239 -7.65 23.86 -8.83
N THR A 240 -6.70 23.10 -8.28
CA THR A 240 -5.28 23.10 -8.65
C THR A 240 -4.95 22.12 -9.77
N LEU A 241 -5.84 21.16 -10.05
CA LEU A 241 -5.64 20.14 -11.08
C LEU A 241 -6.30 20.54 -12.41
N ALA A 242 -5.60 20.31 -13.52
CA ALA A 242 -6.18 20.34 -14.85
C ALA A 242 -7.04 19.08 -15.11
N ASN A 243 -7.98 19.17 -16.05
CA ASN A 243 -8.83 18.02 -16.40
C ASN A 243 -8.02 16.78 -16.79
N ALA A 244 -6.93 16.94 -17.53
CA ALA A 244 -6.08 15.82 -17.93
C ALA A 244 -5.45 15.08 -16.74
N GLU A 245 -5.17 15.79 -15.64
CA GLU A 245 -4.63 15.18 -14.40
C GLU A 245 -5.74 14.43 -13.64
N ILE A 246 -6.94 15.03 -13.54
CA ILE A 246 -8.12 14.35 -12.97
C ILE A 246 -8.43 13.07 -13.76
N GLU A 247 -8.43 13.16 -15.09
CA GLU A 247 -8.68 12.03 -15.99
C GLU A 247 -7.64 10.92 -15.82
N ALA A 248 -6.35 11.26 -15.71
CA ALA A 248 -5.30 10.28 -15.44
C ALA A 248 -5.51 9.55 -14.11
N LEU A 249 -5.98 10.25 -13.07
CA LEU A 249 -6.31 9.62 -11.78
C LEU A 249 -7.52 8.69 -11.88
N TYR A 250 -8.59 9.08 -12.59
CA TYR A 250 -9.72 8.18 -12.84
C TYR A 250 -9.32 6.96 -13.68
N GLN A 251 -8.44 7.11 -14.65
CA GLN A 251 -7.92 5.98 -15.41
C GLN A 251 -7.12 5.02 -14.53
N ALA A 252 -6.20 5.55 -13.72
CA ALA A 252 -5.31 4.76 -12.88
C ALA A 252 -6.07 4.02 -11.77
N TYR A 253 -6.97 4.70 -11.05
CA TYR A 253 -7.61 4.14 -9.85
C TYR A 253 -8.98 3.54 -10.09
N GLN A 254 -9.73 4.02 -11.09
CA GLN A 254 -11.11 3.59 -11.38
C GLN A 254 -11.21 2.88 -12.74
N GLY A 255 -10.14 2.86 -13.53
CA GLY A 255 -10.16 2.21 -14.84
C GLY A 255 -11.09 2.90 -15.85
N ILE A 256 -11.23 4.23 -15.78
CA ILE A 256 -12.10 4.99 -16.68
C ILE A 256 -11.30 5.52 -17.87
N ASP A 257 -11.69 5.12 -19.08
CA ASP A 257 -11.03 5.53 -20.33
C ASP A 257 -11.62 6.84 -20.90
N THR A 258 -12.87 7.16 -20.57
CA THR A 258 -13.55 8.39 -20.98
C THR A 258 -14.39 8.95 -19.84
N LEU A 259 -14.01 10.14 -19.34
CA LEU A 259 -14.73 10.83 -18.29
C LEU A 259 -15.63 11.93 -18.88
N HIS A 260 -16.94 11.82 -18.63
CA HIS A 260 -17.95 12.78 -19.04
C HIS A 260 -18.27 13.74 -17.89
N ILE A 261 -17.95 15.02 -18.04
CA ILE A 261 -18.16 16.04 -17.02
C ILE A 261 -19.36 16.93 -17.41
N PHE A 262 -20.47 16.78 -16.68
CA PHE A 262 -21.67 17.61 -16.86
C PHE A 262 -21.62 18.90 -16.02
N PRO A 263 -22.38 19.95 -16.38
CA PRO A 263 -22.64 21.04 -15.45
C PRO A 263 -23.31 20.51 -14.17
N ARG A 264 -22.90 20.99 -13.01
CA ARG A 264 -23.65 20.75 -11.77
C ARG A 264 -24.93 21.57 -11.76
N LEU A 265 -25.94 21.11 -11.03
CA LEU A 265 -27.11 21.95 -10.74
C LEU A 265 -26.71 23.19 -9.92
N PRO A 266 -27.46 24.31 -10.01
CA PRO A 266 -27.20 25.48 -9.18
C PRO A 266 -27.25 25.14 -7.69
N GLY A 267 -26.35 25.70 -6.88
CA GLY A 267 -26.32 25.45 -5.43
C GLY A 267 -27.62 25.85 -4.69
N SER A 268 -28.42 26.73 -5.28
CA SER A 268 -29.75 27.11 -4.77
C SER A 268 -30.85 26.07 -5.07
N VAL A 269 -30.57 25.13 -5.98
CA VAL A 269 -31.43 24.01 -6.34
C VAL A 269 -30.97 22.79 -5.56
N ASP A 270 -29.70 22.44 -5.69
CA ASP A 270 -29.08 21.27 -5.08
C ASP A 270 -27.77 21.69 -4.40
N GLY A 271 -27.72 21.57 -3.08
CA GLY A 271 -26.55 21.96 -2.30
C GLY A 271 -25.34 21.05 -2.49
N THR A 272 -25.56 19.85 -3.05
CA THR A 272 -24.50 18.87 -3.30
C THR A 272 -23.75 19.17 -4.60
N GLY A 273 -24.46 19.44 -5.70
CA GLY A 273 -23.87 19.47 -7.02
C GLY A 273 -23.54 18.08 -7.56
N HIS A 274 -24.08 17.01 -6.97
CA HIS A 274 -23.85 15.64 -7.40
C HIS A 274 -24.58 15.28 -8.69
N ILE A 275 -24.08 14.22 -9.35
CA ILE A 275 -24.73 13.63 -10.51
C ILE A 275 -25.91 12.73 -10.09
N ASP A 276 -25.78 12.00 -8.98
CA ASP A 276 -26.82 11.11 -8.44
C ASP A 276 -28.10 11.82 -7.97
N MET A 277 -28.07 13.15 -7.88
CA MET A 277 -29.24 13.95 -7.53
C MET A 277 -30.16 14.20 -8.73
N TRP A 278 -29.71 13.95 -9.97
CA TRP A 278 -30.53 14.23 -11.16
C TRP A 278 -30.33 13.28 -12.34
N MET A 279 -29.37 12.35 -12.28
CA MET A 279 -29.15 11.33 -13.30
C MET A 279 -28.80 9.99 -12.65
N TYR A 280 -29.27 8.87 -13.23
CA TYR A 280 -28.95 7.51 -12.78
C TYR A 280 -28.83 6.54 -13.96
N LEU A 281 -27.71 5.84 -14.09
CA LEU A 281 -27.53 4.77 -15.08
C LEU A 281 -28.23 3.49 -14.60
N VAL A 282 -29.26 3.05 -15.31
CA VAL A 282 -30.08 1.89 -14.92
C VAL A 282 -29.44 0.58 -15.37
N ASP A 283 -28.84 0.58 -16.56
CA ASP A 283 -28.10 -0.52 -17.18
C ASP A 283 -27.13 0.03 -18.26
N GLU A 284 -26.63 -0.84 -19.16
CA GLU A 284 -25.67 -0.47 -20.21
C GLU A 284 -26.23 0.52 -21.25
N ASP A 285 -27.55 0.61 -21.41
CA ASP A 285 -28.18 1.41 -22.46
C ASP A 285 -29.39 2.22 -21.98
N THR A 286 -29.69 2.26 -20.69
CA THR A 286 -30.81 3.05 -20.14
C THR A 286 -30.35 4.00 -19.03
N VAL A 287 -30.79 5.26 -19.11
CA VAL A 287 -30.53 6.29 -18.10
C VAL A 287 -31.81 6.99 -17.67
N VAL A 288 -31.96 7.24 -16.38
CA VAL A 288 -33.01 8.10 -15.82
C VAL A 288 -32.44 9.50 -15.62
N ILE A 289 -33.12 10.53 -16.14
CA ILE A 289 -32.77 11.94 -15.94
C ILE A 289 -33.98 12.69 -15.36
N SER A 290 -33.77 13.47 -14.31
CA SER A 290 -34.80 14.30 -13.70
C SER A 290 -35.45 15.27 -14.71
N GLU A 291 -36.75 15.45 -14.61
CA GLU A 291 -37.56 16.41 -15.36
C GLU A 291 -38.17 17.41 -14.39
N PHE A 292 -37.55 18.59 -14.34
CA PHE A 292 -38.00 19.65 -13.45
C PHE A 292 -39.37 20.19 -13.86
N GLN A 293 -40.33 20.18 -12.93
CA GLN A 293 -41.68 20.69 -13.16
C GLN A 293 -41.68 22.18 -13.55
N PRO A 294 -42.63 22.63 -14.40
CA PRO A 294 -42.76 24.04 -14.76
C PRO A 294 -42.81 24.98 -13.54
N GLY A 295 -42.00 26.03 -13.56
CA GLY A 295 -41.86 26.96 -12.43
C GLY A 295 -40.66 26.67 -11.52
N SER A 296 -39.96 25.55 -11.73
CA SER A 296 -38.65 25.27 -11.14
C SER A 296 -37.55 26.20 -11.69
N ASN A 297 -36.34 26.11 -11.12
CA ASN A 297 -35.20 26.90 -11.55
C ASN A 297 -34.85 26.64 -13.03
N GLN A 298 -34.80 27.70 -13.85
CA GLN A 298 -34.58 27.59 -15.29
C GLN A 298 -33.24 26.93 -15.64
N THR A 299 -32.17 27.22 -14.90
CA THR A 299 -30.86 26.61 -15.15
C THR A 299 -30.88 25.11 -14.92
N ALA A 300 -31.59 24.62 -13.89
CA ALA A 300 -31.74 23.19 -13.65
C ALA A 300 -32.56 22.49 -14.74
N ILE A 301 -33.62 23.15 -15.23
CA ILE A 301 -34.40 22.70 -16.40
C ILE A 301 -33.49 22.58 -17.62
N ASP A 302 -32.69 23.61 -17.90
CA ASP A 302 -31.82 23.64 -19.08
C ASP A 302 -30.74 22.55 -19.01
N ILE A 303 -30.09 22.37 -17.85
CA ILE A 303 -29.06 21.31 -17.66
C ILE A 303 -29.64 19.93 -17.92
N THR A 304 -30.74 19.59 -17.24
CA THR A 304 -31.36 18.26 -17.37
C THR A 304 -31.97 18.02 -18.74
N THR A 305 -32.49 19.06 -19.40
CA THR A 305 -33.02 18.96 -20.76
C THR A 305 -31.92 18.79 -21.81
N ASN A 306 -30.78 19.48 -21.64
CA ASN A 306 -29.64 19.36 -22.54
C ASN A 306 -28.89 18.02 -22.39
N ALA A 307 -28.93 17.41 -21.20
CA ALA A 307 -28.35 16.09 -20.96
C ALA A 307 -29.05 14.99 -21.77
N VAL A 308 -30.35 15.12 -22.08
CA VAL A 308 -31.11 14.12 -22.86
C VAL A 308 -30.49 13.83 -24.23
N PRO A 309 -30.41 14.80 -25.17
CA PRO A 309 -29.83 14.52 -26.48
C PRO A 309 -28.34 14.16 -26.42
N TYR A 310 -27.64 14.51 -25.35
CA TYR A 310 -26.26 14.09 -25.13
C TYR A 310 -26.18 12.59 -24.81
N MET A 311 -26.97 12.11 -23.85
CA MET A 311 -27.01 10.69 -23.50
C MET A 311 -27.58 9.83 -24.63
N GLU A 312 -28.60 10.30 -25.35
CA GLU A 312 -29.11 9.63 -26.57
C GLU A 312 -28.01 9.49 -27.64
N ALA A 313 -27.15 10.51 -27.80
CA ALA A 313 -26.03 10.45 -28.74
C ALA A 313 -24.92 9.47 -28.30
N LEU A 314 -24.83 9.16 -27.01
CA LEU A 314 -23.95 8.10 -26.47
C LEU A 314 -24.57 6.70 -26.59
N GLY A 315 -25.85 6.60 -27.00
CA GLY A 315 -26.53 5.33 -27.22
C GLY A 315 -27.54 4.95 -26.14
N PHE A 316 -27.79 5.80 -25.15
CA PHE A 316 -28.75 5.50 -24.09
C PHE A 316 -30.21 5.82 -24.48
N GLU A 317 -31.15 4.96 -24.09
CA GLU A 317 -32.56 5.31 -23.90
C GLU A 317 -32.68 6.20 -22.66
N VAL A 318 -33.23 7.40 -22.84
CA VAL A 318 -33.41 8.35 -21.74
C VAL A 318 -34.85 8.30 -21.24
N ILE A 319 -35.02 7.88 -19.99
CA ILE A 319 -36.29 7.94 -19.26
C ILE A 319 -36.29 9.16 -18.34
N ARG A 320 -37.43 9.86 -18.26
CA ARG A 320 -37.59 11.06 -17.45
C ARG A 320 -38.43 10.78 -16.21
N THR A 321 -38.04 11.35 -15.08
CA THR A 321 -38.79 11.25 -13.81
C THR A 321 -39.01 12.64 -13.20
N PRO A 322 -40.14 12.95 -12.53
CA PRO A 322 -40.39 14.28 -11.99
C PRO A 322 -39.32 14.78 -11.01
N ALA A 323 -39.06 16.08 -11.00
CA ALA A 323 -38.26 16.74 -9.98
C ALA A 323 -38.76 18.17 -9.74
N TRP A 324 -38.55 18.71 -8.55
CA TRP A 324 -38.90 20.10 -8.25
C TRP A 324 -38.14 20.64 -7.05
N ASN A 325 -38.20 21.96 -6.87
CA ASN A 325 -37.73 22.63 -5.66
C ASN A 325 -38.91 23.12 -4.83
N ALA A 326 -38.93 22.82 -3.54
CA ALA A 326 -39.80 23.48 -2.57
C ALA A 326 -38.96 24.12 -1.46
N GLY A 327 -38.92 25.45 -1.44
CA GLY A 327 -37.94 26.17 -0.63
C GLY A 327 -36.51 25.86 -1.12
N SER A 328 -35.64 25.43 -0.21
CA SER A 328 -34.28 24.97 -0.52
C SER A 328 -34.18 23.46 -0.77
N THR A 329 -35.28 22.71 -0.69
CA THR A 329 -35.25 21.25 -0.85
C THR A 329 -35.46 20.88 -2.31
N HIS A 330 -34.52 20.09 -2.85
CA HIS A 330 -34.64 19.40 -4.12
C HIS A 330 -35.34 18.05 -3.92
N TYR A 331 -36.55 17.90 -4.44
CA TYR A 331 -37.23 16.60 -4.49
C TYR A 331 -36.87 15.92 -5.81
N THR A 332 -36.28 14.73 -5.74
CA THR A 332 -35.75 14.01 -6.89
C THR A 332 -35.95 12.52 -6.76
N TYR A 333 -36.48 11.89 -7.81
CA TYR A 333 -36.59 10.45 -7.88
C TYR A 333 -35.37 9.77 -8.53
N ALA A 334 -34.40 10.54 -9.00
CA ALA A 334 -33.16 10.01 -9.59
C ALA A 334 -32.21 9.41 -8.55
N ASN A 335 -32.33 9.81 -7.27
CA ASN A 335 -31.49 9.32 -6.17
C ASN A 335 -31.93 7.93 -5.68
N ALA A 336 -32.05 7.00 -6.61
CA ALA A 336 -32.41 5.61 -6.47
C ALA A 336 -31.16 4.72 -6.44
N PHE A 337 -31.31 3.44 -6.12
CA PHE A 337 -30.18 2.50 -6.08
C PHE A 337 -30.60 1.11 -6.52
N ARG A 338 -29.86 0.49 -7.44
CA ARG A 338 -30.10 -0.86 -7.96
C ARG A 338 -29.29 -1.89 -7.18
N VAL A 339 -29.93 -3.01 -6.86
CA VAL A 339 -29.30 -4.23 -6.35
C VAL A 339 -29.89 -5.39 -7.13
N ASN A 340 -29.09 -5.99 -8.02
CA ASN A 340 -29.50 -7.12 -8.85
C ASN A 340 -30.82 -6.85 -9.60
N ASP A 341 -31.88 -7.58 -9.25
CA ASP A 341 -33.22 -7.52 -9.81
C ASP A 341 -34.19 -6.62 -9.01
N ARG A 342 -33.67 -5.72 -8.18
CA ARG A 342 -34.46 -4.74 -7.42
C ARG A 342 -33.90 -3.32 -7.57
N ILE A 343 -34.76 -2.33 -7.72
CA ILE A 343 -34.39 -0.90 -7.68
C ILE A 343 -35.15 -0.20 -6.58
N PHE A 344 -34.40 0.38 -5.64
CA PHE A 344 -34.91 1.13 -4.50
C PHE A 344 -35.11 2.57 -4.93
N VAL A 345 -36.36 3.03 -4.94
CA VAL A 345 -36.75 4.37 -5.45
C VAL A 345 -37.34 5.19 -4.30
N PRO A 346 -36.87 6.44 -4.09
CA PRO A 346 -37.41 7.29 -3.04
C PRO A 346 -38.86 7.67 -3.34
N ILE A 347 -39.70 7.78 -2.32
CA ILE A 347 -41.06 8.33 -2.42
C ILE A 347 -41.32 9.33 -1.29
N TYR A 348 -42.26 10.24 -1.52
CA TYR A 348 -42.48 11.40 -0.64
C TYR A 348 -43.94 11.57 -0.19
N GLY A 349 -44.88 10.97 -0.91
CA GLY A 349 -46.31 10.94 -0.63
C GLY A 349 -46.70 10.55 0.80
N PRO A 350 -46.02 9.57 1.45
CA PRO A 350 -46.30 9.23 2.84
C PRO A 350 -46.06 10.37 3.83
N GLY A 351 -45.14 11.28 3.53
CA GLY A 351 -44.87 12.48 4.34
C GLY A 351 -45.63 13.72 3.89
N ASN A 352 -46.03 13.79 2.62
CA ASN A 352 -46.92 14.82 2.10
C ASN A 352 -47.79 14.28 0.96
N SER A 353 -49.11 14.20 1.19
CA SER A 353 -50.07 13.64 0.22
C SER A 353 -50.13 14.38 -1.11
N ASP A 354 -49.68 15.64 -1.17
CA ASP A 354 -49.64 16.41 -2.42
C ASP A 354 -48.65 15.82 -3.43
N TYR A 355 -47.72 14.97 -3.00
CA TYR A 355 -46.71 14.35 -3.84
C TYR A 355 -47.08 12.94 -4.34
N LEU A 356 -48.28 12.44 -4.03
CA LEU A 356 -48.71 11.08 -4.42
C LEU A 356 -48.80 10.89 -5.94
N ASP A 357 -49.20 11.91 -6.68
CA ASP A 357 -49.27 11.83 -8.15
C ASP A 357 -47.86 11.80 -8.76
N ASP A 358 -46.92 12.56 -8.18
CA ASP A 358 -45.51 12.55 -8.56
C ASP A 358 -44.84 11.21 -8.23
N ASP A 359 -45.12 10.63 -7.05
CA ASP A 359 -44.64 9.28 -6.69
C ASP A 359 -45.12 8.25 -7.73
N ASN A 360 -46.41 8.30 -8.11
CA ASN A 360 -46.97 7.37 -9.08
C ASN A 360 -46.34 7.52 -10.47
N ALA A 361 -46.10 8.76 -10.92
CA ALA A 361 -45.44 9.04 -12.18
C ALA A 361 -43.98 8.55 -12.17
N ALA A 362 -43.24 8.82 -11.10
CA ALA A 362 -41.87 8.36 -10.91
C ALA A 362 -41.76 6.83 -10.90
N LEU A 363 -42.62 6.15 -10.13
CA LEU A 363 -42.65 4.69 -10.09
C LEU A 363 -43.06 4.06 -11.45
N GLN A 364 -43.80 4.78 -12.30
CA GLN A 364 -44.06 4.32 -13.67
C GLN A 364 -42.82 4.48 -14.56
N ALA A 365 -42.14 5.62 -14.49
CA ALA A 365 -40.89 5.87 -15.21
C ALA A 365 -39.82 4.83 -14.83
N TRP A 366 -39.63 4.57 -13.54
CA TRP A 366 -38.69 3.56 -13.07
C TRP A 366 -39.05 2.13 -13.52
N ARG A 367 -40.34 1.76 -13.55
CA ARG A 367 -40.76 0.45 -14.12
C ARG A 367 -40.50 0.35 -15.62
N GLN A 368 -40.58 1.46 -16.35
CA GLN A 368 -40.20 1.49 -17.76
C GLN A 368 -38.69 1.31 -17.90
N ALA A 369 -37.91 2.09 -17.15
CA ALA A 369 -36.45 2.08 -17.23
C ALA A 369 -35.84 0.74 -16.82
N ALA A 370 -36.40 0.08 -15.79
CA ALA A 370 -35.85 -1.16 -15.24
C ALA A 370 -36.05 -2.39 -16.14
N GLY A 371 -36.98 -2.33 -17.10
CA GLY A 371 -37.33 -3.47 -17.94
C GLY A 371 -38.06 -4.60 -17.19
N SER A 372 -38.22 -5.74 -17.86
CA SER A 372 -38.94 -6.89 -17.30
C SER A 372 -38.07 -7.69 -16.32
N GLY A 373 -38.65 -8.10 -15.19
CA GLY A 373 -37.98 -8.97 -14.22
C GLY A 373 -37.28 -8.21 -13.09
N VAL A 374 -37.32 -6.87 -13.10
CA VAL A 374 -36.81 -6.03 -12.02
C VAL A 374 -37.96 -5.48 -11.18
N GLU A 375 -37.91 -5.67 -9.86
CA GLU A 375 -38.87 -5.11 -8.91
C GLU A 375 -38.51 -3.66 -8.54
N ILE A 376 -39.52 -2.79 -8.47
CA ILE A 376 -39.36 -1.43 -7.94
C ILE A 376 -39.79 -1.41 -6.47
N VAL A 377 -38.83 -1.12 -5.59
CA VAL A 377 -39.00 -1.05 -4.14
C VAL A 377 -39.10 0.42 -3.71
N ALA A 378 -40.30 0.86 -3.35
CA ALA A 378 -40.51 2.24 -2.91
C ALA A 378 -40.11 2.43 -1.43
N ILE A 379 -39.25 3.42 -1.15
CA ILE A 379 -38.80 3.76 0.22
C ILE A 379 -39.21 5.19 0.57
N ASN A 380 -39.82 5.39 1.73
CA ASN A 380 -40.21 6.73 2.17
C ASN A 380 -38.99 7.56 2.57
N CYS A 381 -38.69 8.60 1.77
CA CYS A 381 -37.54 9.49 1.95
C CYS A 381 -37.95 10.93 2.28
N TYR A 382 -39.21 11.19 2.61
CA TYR A 382 -39.69 12.54 2.93
C TYR A 382 -38.91 13.22 4.07
N SER A 383 -38.45 12.45 5.06
CA SER A 383 -37.72 12.97 6.21
C SER A 383 -36.25 13.31 5.90
N ILE A 384 -35.62 12.62 4.94
CA ILE A 384 -34.20 12.77 4.62
C ILE A 384 -33.94 13.77 3.49
N ILE A 385 -34.86 13.89 2.52
CA ILE A 385 -34.65 14.75 1.35
C ILE A 385 -34.38 16.23 1.66
N PRO A 386 -34.89 16.85 2.75
CA PRO A 386 -34.50 18.21 3.11
C PRO A 386 -33.01 18.40 3.40
N ALA A 387 -32.28 17.30 3.69
CA ALA A 387 -30.83 17.30 3.87
C ALA A 387 -30.04 17.16 2.55
N SER A 388 -30.72 17.27 1.40
CA SER A 388 -30.17 17.18 0.04
C SER A 388 -29.65 15.80 -0.38
N GLY A 389 -30.19 14.72 0.20
CA GLY A 389 -29.89 13.35 -0.22
C GLY A 389 -31.04 12.37 0.10
N ALA A 390 -31.05 11.20 -0.52
CA ALA A 390 -32.05 10.15 -0.29
C ALA A 390 -31.41 8.75 -0.24
N ILE A 391 -31.87 7.79 -1.06
CA ILE A 391 -31.48 6.38 -1.00
C ILE A 391 -30.04 6.20 -1.48
N HIS A 392 -29.73 6.71 -2.67
CA HIS A 392 -28.40 6.54 -3.26
C HIS A 392 -27.31 7.10 -2.36
N CYS A 393 -27.54 8.26 -1.74
CA CYS A 393 -26.57 8.95 -0.89
C CYS A 393 -26.19 8.19 0.40
N ILE A 394 -26.94 7.15 0.80
CA ILE A 394 -26.70 6.41 2.05
C ILE A 394 -26.40 4.92 1.83
N MET A 395 -26.21 4.50 0.57
CA MET A 395 -25.98 3.11 0.17
C MET A 395 -24.73 3.05 -0.69
N MET A 396 -23.89 2.03 -0.51
CA MET A 396 -22.72 1.74 -1.35
C MET A 396 -22.78 0.29 -1.82
N GLN A 397 -22.59 0.04 -3.12
CA GLN A 397 -22.60 -1.30 -3.69
C GLN A 397 -21.41 -2.12 -3.19
N VAL A 398 -21.62 -3.41 -2.89
CA VAL A 398 -20.57 -4.43 -2.85
C VAL A 398 -20.73 -5.29 -4.10
N PRO A 399 -19.82 -5.22 -5.08
CA PRO A 399 -19.97 -5.96 -6.33
C PRO A 399 -19.79 -7.46 -6.09
N ARG A 400 -20.48 -8.29 -6.86
CA ARG A 400 -20.38 -9.76 -6.81
C ARG A 400 -19.50 -10.27 -7.93
N TYR A 401 -18.50 -11.08 -7.59
CA TYR A 401 -17.76 -11.87 -8.55
C TYR A 401 -18.62 -13.03 -9.05
N THR A 402 -18.57 -13.35 -10.34
CA THR A 402 -19.50 -14.32 -10.95
C THR A 402 -18.85 -15.36 -11.86
N ASP A 403 -17.53 -15.28 -12.04
CA ASP A 403 -16.82 -16.31 -12.78
C ASP A 403 -16.61 -17.52 -11.86
N ALA A 404 -16.67 -18.72 -12.43
CA ALA A 404 -16.57 -19.96 -11.68
C ALA A 404 -15.14 -20.30 -11.22
N ALA A 405 -14.12 -19.62 -11.73
CA ALA A 405 -12.75 -19.79 -11.28
C ALA A 405 -12.35 -18.50 -10.57
N PRO A 406 -11.52 -18.56 -9.52
CA PRO A 406 -11.15 -17.36 -8.79
C PRO A 406 -10.36 -16.40 -9.68
N ALA A 407 -10.32 -15.12 -9.32
CA ALA A 407 -9.34 -14.17 -9.81
C ALA A 407 -8.26 -13.92 -8.74
N ALA A 408 -7.07 -13.53 -9.18
CA ALA A 408 -5.98 -13.14 -8.29
C ALA A 408 -5.11 -12.05 -8.94
N HIS A 409 -4.45 -11.25 -8.12
CA HIS A 409 -3.47 -10.25 -8.55
C HIS A 409 -2.39 -10.05 -7.49
N VAL A 410 -1.12 -9.94 -7.90
CA VAL A 410 0.02 -9.64 -7.02
C VAL A 410 0.08 -8.12 -6.85
N VAL A 411 0.10 -7.65 -5.60
CA VAL A 411 -0.10 -6.23 -5.25
C VAL A 411 1.21 -5.57 -4.80
N SER A 412 2.07 -6.30 -4.10
CA SER A 412 3.44 -5.89 -3.78
C SER A 412 4.41 -6.92 -4.30
N MET A 413 5.69 -6.54 -4.46
CA MET A 413 6.70 -7.43 -5.06
C MET A 413 6.27 -7.84 -6.49
N ASP A 414 5.77 -6.84 -7.21
CA ASP A 414 5.12 -6.97 -8.52
C ASP A 414 6.10 -6.68 -9.67
N GLY A 415 7.36 -6.32 -9.36
CA GLY A 415 8.42 -6.21 -10.34
C GLY A 415 9.40 -5.06 -10.09
N ASP A 416 10.60 -5.22 -10.66
CA ASP A 416 11.73 -4.29 -10.60
C ASP A 416 12.34 -4.09 -9.19
N GLU A 417 11.79 -4.71 -8.14
CA GLU A 417 12.37 -4.64 -6.80
C GLU A 417 13.66 -5.46 -6.69
N VAL A 418 14.60 -4.97 -5.88
CA VAL A 418 15.81 -5.69 -5.50
C VAL A 418 15.68 -6.17 -4.06
N VAL A 419 15.66 -7.49 -3.86
CA VAL A 419 15.58 -8.11 -2.54
C VAL A 419 16.80 -8.92 -2.19
N CYS A 420 17.09 -8.99 -0.89
CA CYS A 420 18.26 -9.68 -0.39
C CYS A 420 17.94 -11.09 0.05
N SER A 421 18.74 -12.06 -0.37
CA SER A 421 18.70 -13.41 0.15
C SER A 421 18.83 -13.43 1.67
N GLY A 422 18.00 -14.22 2.35
CA GLY A 422 18.03 -14.36 3.80
C GLY A 422 17.33 -13.25 4.59
N THR A 423 16.72 -12.26 3.93
CA THR A 423 15.86 -11.27 4.60
C THR A 423 14.41 -11.71 4.58
N LEU A 424 13.63 -11.22 5.54
CA LEU A 424 12.17 -11.30 5.48
C LEU A 424 11.65 -10.18 4.58
N GLN A 425 10.72 -10.51 3.69
CA GLN A 425 10.03 -9.57 2.81
C GLN A 425 8.53 -9.83 2.91
N GLU A 426 7.71 -8.81 2.68
CA GLU A 426 6.25 -8.94 2.64
C GLU A 426 5.75 -8.97 1.19
N LEU A 427 5.04 -10.05 0.84
CA LEU A 427 4.27 -10.18 -0.38
C LEU A 427 2.79 -9.92 -0.07
N ARG A 428 2.14 -9.07 -0.85
CA ARG A 428 0.69 -8.81 -0.80
C ARG A 428 0.03 -9.24 -2.11
N TRP A 429 -1.20 -9.73 -2.01
CA TRP A 429 -2.04 -10.07 -3.16
C TRP A 429 -3.50 -9.78 -2.84
N THR A 430 -4.34 -9.76 -3.88
CA THR A 430 -5.79 -9.87 -3.73
C THR A 430 -6.27 -11.09 -4.51
N ALA A 431 -7.27 -11.78 -3.99
CA ALA A 431 -7.98 -12.83 -4.69
C ALA A 431 -9.48 -12.73 -4.41
N THR A 432 -10.29 -13.20 -5.35
CA THR A 432 -11.75 -13.15 -5.24
C THR A 432 -12.35 -14.33 -5.98
N ASP A 433 -13.48 -14.81 -5.48
CA ASP A 433 -14.20 -15.96 -6.01
C ASP A 433 -15.71 -15.74 -5.85
N ASP A 434 -16.54 -16.50 -6.57
CA ASP A 434 -18.00 -16.38 -6.50
C ASP A 434 -18.58 -17.03 -5.22
N LEU A 435 -17.82 -17.93 -4.60
CA LEU A 435 -18.14 -18.52 -3.30
C LEU A 435 -17.11 -18.14 -2.24
N ALA A 436 -15.86 -18.58 -2.41
CA ALA A 436 -14.75 -18.31 -1.51
C ALA A 436 -13.43 -18.85 -2.07
N VAL A 437 -12.35 -18.09 -1.89
CA VAL A 437 -11.00 -18.61 -2.01
C VAL A 437 -10.70 -19.46 -0.77
N GLU A 438 -10.56 -20.77 -0.94
CA GLU A 438 -10.33 -21.70 0.18
C GLU A 438 -8.87 -21.69 0.65
N ARG A 439 -7.93 -21.55 -0.30
CA ARG A 439 -6.50 -21.56 -0.02
C ARG A 439 -5.70 -20.89 -1.13
N VAL A 440 -4.49 -20.49 -0.77
CA VAL A 440 -3.50 -19.89 -1.65
C VAL A 440 -2.19 -20.68 -1.61
N ASP A 441 -1.54 -20.81 -2.76
CA ASP A 441 -0.15 -21.26 -2.90
C ASP A 441 0.72 -20.10 -3.38
N VAL A 442 1.94 -19.98 -2.84
CA VAL A 442 2.95 -19.00 -3.28
C VAL A 442 4.20 -19.74 -3.73
N ALA A 443 4.68 -19.42 -4.92
CA ALA A 443 5.90 -19.98 -5.49
C ALA A 443 6.79 -18.91 -6.11
N LEU A 444 8.09 -19.18 -6.11
CA LEU A 444 9.12 -18.37 -6.73
C LEU A 444 9.67 -19.08 -7.98
N SER A 445 9.85 -18.32 -9.04
CA SER A 445 10.69 -18.66 -10.18
C SER A 445 12.01 -17.90 -10.06
N ILE A 446 13.10 -18.50 -10.55
CA ILE A 446 14.42 -17.84 -10.67
C ILE A 446 14.89 -17.77 -12.14
N ASP A 447 14.01 -18.14 -13.08
CA ASP A 447 14.28 -18.33 -14.50
C ASP A 447 13.25 -17.62 -15.40
N GLY A 448 12.80 -16.44 -14.95
CA GLY A 448 11.91 -15.55 -15.70
C GLY A 448 10.50 -16.10 -15.86
N GLY A 449 10.02 -16.88 -14.88
CA GLY A 449 8.69 -17.49 -14.89
C GLY A 449 8.60 -18.78 -15.71
N SER A 450 9.72 -19.32 -16.22
CA SER A 450 9.71 -20.56 -16.99
C SER A 450 9.35 -21.77 -16.13
N ASN A 451 9.85 -21.82 -14.89
CA ASN A 451 9.53 -22.82 -13.88
C ASN A 451 9.34 -22.17 -12.50
N TYR A 452 8.49 -22.77 -11.67
CA TYR A 452 8.19 -22.32 -10.30
C TYR A 452 8.50 -23.43 -9.30
N ASP A 453 9.74 -23.92 -9.34
CA ASP A 453 10.20 -25.08 -8.55
C ASP A 453 10.59 -24.71 -7.10
N TYR A 454 10.50 -23.42 -6.73
CA TYR A 454 10.76 -22.94 -5.37
C TYR A 454 9.42 -22.65 -4.65
N PRO A 455 8.82 -23.62 -3.93
CA PRO A 455 7.62 -23.36 -3.14
C PRO A 455 7.96 -22.44 -1.97
N VAL A 456 7.24 -21.32 -1.84
CA VAL A 456 7.36 -20.39 -0.72
C VAL A 456 6.35 -20.75 0.36
N ALA A 457 5.09 -20.95 -0.02
CA ALA A 457 4.01 -21.42 0.85
C ALA A 457 3.00 -22.26 0.05
N THR A 458 2.30 -23.19 0.69
CA THR A 458 1.33 -24.06 0.03
C THR A 458 0.15 -24.32 0.96
N GLY A 459 -1.06 -24.14 0.45
CA GLY A 459 -2.32 -24.35 1.15
C GLY A 459 -2.52 -23.44 2.34
N ILE A 460 -2.03 -22.20 2.26
CA ILE A 460 -2.25 -21.19 3.30
C ILE A 460 -3.65 -20.57 3.14
N PRO A 461 -4.27 -20.05 4.22
CA PRO A 461 -5.46 -19.22 4.11
C PRO A 461 -5.22 -18.00 3.21
N ASP A 462 -6.28 -17.48 2.59
CA ASP A 462 -6.23 -16.25 1.82
C ASP A 462 -6.28 -15.02 2.75
N ASP A 463 -5.15 -14.75 3.41
CA ASP A 463 -5.00 -13.58 4.30
C ASP A 463 -4.53 -12.31 3.52
N GLY A 464 -4.41 -12.39 2.19
CA GLY A 464 -3.95 -11.31 1.30
C GLY A 464 -2.49 -10.88 1.47
N ARG A 465 -1.75 -11.49 2.41
CA ARG A 465 -0.34 -11.16 2.68
C ARG A 465 0.46 -12.35 3.19
N LEU A 466 1.77 -12.33 2.96
CA LEU A 466 2.73 -13.31 3.45
C LEU A 466 4.09 -12.65 3.73
N SER A 467 4.56 -12.75 4.97
CA SER A 467 5.97 -12.52 5.29
C SER A 467 6.75 -13.78 4.95
N TRP A 468 7.70 -13.68 4.02
CA TRP A 468 8.49 -14.80 3.54
C TRP A 468 9.99 -14.54 3.66
N LEU A 469 10.75 -15.61 3.91
CA LEU A 469 12.21 -15.56 3.93
C LEU A 469 12.73 -15.74 2.51
N VAL A 470 13.42 -14.73 1.97
CA VAL A 470 13.99 -14.79 0.63
C VAL A 470 15.06 -15.90 0.59
N PRO A 471 15.00 -16.86 -0.34
CA PRO A 471 15.92 -17.98 -0.39
C PRO A 471 17.34 -17.52 -0.73
N ASP A 472 18.31 -18.34 -0.34
CA ASP A 472 19.74 -18.13 -0.60
C ASP A 472 20.10 -18.43 -2.06
N VAL A 473 19.57 -17.62 -2.98
CA VAL A 473 19.76 -17.68 -4.43
C VAL A 473 20.04 -16.29 -4.97
N VAL A 474 20.74 -16.18 -6.10
CA VAL A 474 20.99 -14.90 -6.78
C VAL A 474 20.50 -14.99 -8.21
N THR A 475 19.63 -14.06 -8.62
CA THR A 475 19.07 -14.00 -9.98
C THR A 475 18.51 -12.60 -10.25
N THR A 476 18.53 -12.15 -11.51
CA THR A 476 17.82 -10.95 -11.97
C THR A 476 16.46 -11.27 -12.60
N ASP A 477 16.12 -12.55 -12.66
CA ASP A 477 14.94 -13.08 -13.36
C ASP A 477 13.95 -13.73 -12.37
N ALA A 478 13.90 -13.24 -11.12
CA ALA A 478 12.97 -13.79 -10.14
C ALA A 478 11.53 -13.37 -10.45
N MET A 479 10.57 -14.29 -10.33
CA MET A 479 9.14 -13.98 -10.47
C MET A 479 8.37 -14.64 -9.34
N LEU A 480 7.49 -13.91 -8.66
CA LEU A 480 6.57 -14.48 -7.69
C LEU A 480 5.28 -14.94 -8.40
N ARG A 481 4.65 -15.99 -7.88
CA ARG A 481 3.34 -16.45 -8.34
C ARG A 481 2.47 -16.84 -7.16
N VAL A 482 1.27 -16.29 -7.16
CA VAL A 482 0.16 -16.61 -6.27
C VAL A 482 -0.81 -17.49 -7.05
N THR A 483 -1.25 -18.59 -6.45
CA THR A 483 -2.29 -19.47 -7.00
C THR A 483 -3.47 -19.51 -6.03
N ALA A 484 -4.59 -18.91 -6.42
CA ALA A 484 -5.83 -18.97 -5.66
C ALA A 484 -6.62 -20.22 -6.04
N HIS A 485 -7.17 -20.92 -5.04
CA HIS A 485 -7.98 -22.11 -5.23
C HIS A 485 -9.34 -21.95 -4.55
N ASP A 486 -10.40 -22.31 -5.26
CA ASP A 486 -11.75 -22.38 -4.71
C ASP A 486 -12.07 -23.80 -4.18
N GLY A 487 -13.27 -23.96 -3.64
CA GLY A 487 -13.81 -25.23 -3.15
C GLY A 487 -14.37 -26.16 -4.22
N ASP A 488 -14.61 -25.64 -5.43
CA ASP A 488 -15.13 -26.40 -6.57
C ASP A 488 -14.01 -27.07 -7.40
N GLY A 489 -12.76 -26.78 -7.08
CA GLY A 489 -11.57 -27.37 -7.68
C GLY A 489 -10.99 -26.56 -8.83
N ASN A 490 -11.44 -25.32 -9.04
CA ASN A 490 -10.81 -24.40 -9.96
C ASN A 490 -9.64 -23.67 -9.29
N ALA A 491 -8.79 -23.08 -10.13
CA ALA A 491 -7.63 -22.34 -9.68
C ALA A 491 -7.19 -21.32 -10.73
N THR A 492 -6.67 -20.20 -10.25
CA THR A 492 -6.08 -19.15 -11.09
C THR A 492 -4.74 -18.74 -10.53
N THR A 493 -3.80 -18.47 -11.44
CA THR A 493 -2.46 -17.98 -11.09
C THR A 493 -2.32 -16.52 -11.44
N ALA A 494 -1.76 -15.74 -10.52
CA ALA A 494 -1.26 -14.39 -10.75
C ALA A 494 0.25 -14.38 -10.51
N SER A 495 1.00 -13.64 -11.32
CA SER A 495 2.44 -13.48 -11.18
C SER A 495 2.79 -12.02 -11.08
N SER A 496 3.99 -11.71 -10.55
CA SER A 496 4.56 -10.38 -10.66
C SER A 496 4.60 -9.93 -12.13
N GLU A 497 4.29 -8.68 -12.41
CA GLU A 497 4.26 -8.11 -13.76
C GLU A 497 5.65 -8.08 -14.41
N THR A 498 6.69 -7.72 -13.65
CA THR A 498 8.09 -7.81 -14.10
C THR A 498 8.96 -8.64 -13.15
N ALA A 499 10.21 -8.86 -13.56
CA ALA A 499 11.15 -9.64 -12.78
C ALA A 499 11.71 -8.83 -11.61
N LEU A 500 11.89 -9.51 -10.48
CA LEU A 500 12.62 -9.02 -9.32
C LEU A 500 14.09 -9.45 -9.41
N GLU A 501 14.99 -8.69 -8.79
CA GLU A 501 16.37 -9.13 -8.54
C GLU A 501 16.48 -9.70 -7.13
N ILE A 502 16.88 -10.97 -7.00
CA ILE A 502 17.36 -11.52 -5.73
C ILE A 502 18.88 -11.42 -5.73
N THR A 503 19.43 -10.74 -4.74
CA THR A 503 20.88 -10.52 -4.59
C THR A 503 21.40 -11.02 -3.25
N GLN A 504 22.70 -11.26 -3.18
CA GLN A 504 23.42 -11.53 -1.93
C GLN A 504 24.21 -10.29 -1.56
N ALA A 505 23.66 -9.46 -0.68
CA ALA A 505 24.33 -8.30 -0.14
C ALA A 505 24.17 -8.27 1.38
N PRO A 506 25.10 -7.74 2.17
CA PRO A 506 24.74 -7.38 3.53
C PRO A 506 23.74 -6.24 3.47
N VAL A 507 22.84 -6.30 4.43
CA VAL A 507 21.95 -5.20 4.75
C VAL A 507 22.47 -4.59 6.03
N ALA A 508 22.84 -3.31 5.96
CA ALA A 508 23.03 -2.52 7.18
C ALA A 508 21.67 -1.99 7.61
N SER A 509 21.33 -2.14 8.89
CA SER A 509 20.10 -1.58 9.45
C SER A 509 20.44 -0.55 10.51
N TYR A 510 19.78 0.59 10.40
CA TYR A 510 19.91 1.74 11.27
C TYR A 510 18.55 2.03 11.92
N ASP A 511 18.43 1.82 13.22
CA ASP A 511 17.24 2.15 14.02
C ASP A 511 17.65 3.01 15.23
N PHE A 512 16.71 3.36 16.12
CA PHE A 512 17.03 4.11 17.34
C PHE A 512 17.47 3.26 18.55
N SER A 513 17.60 1.92 18.40
CA SER A 513 18.11 1.04 19.46
C SER A 513 19.60 1.27 19.75
N SER A 514 20.31 1.81 18.76
CA SER A 514 21.71 2.22 18.82
C SER A 514 21.92 3.54 18.07
N GLY A 515 22.96 4.31 18.40
CA GLY A 515 23.32 5.52 17.64
C GLY A 515 22.43 6.77 17.81
N ALA A 516 21.30 6.65 18.53
CA ALA A 516 20.42 7.77 18.86
C ALA A 516 21.16 8.97 19.50
N GLY A 517 21.00 10.15 18.90
CA GLY A 517 21.66 11.39 19.30
C GLY A 517 23.14 11.50 18.91
N VAL A 518 23.70 10.51 18.20
CA VAL A 518 25.13 10.44 17.81
C VAL A 518 25.32 10.42 16.30
N ASP A 519 24.62 9.52 15.61
CA ASP A 519 24.62 9.37 14.15
C ASP A 519 23.20 9.28 13.57
N ARG A 520 22.20 9.37 14.45
CA ARG A 520 20.77 9.31 14.15
C ARG A 520 20.05 10.33 15.01
N TRP A 521 19.35 11.25 14.39
CA TRP A 521 18.60 12.30 15.09
C TRP A 521 17.17 12.36 14.60
N ALA A 522 16.30 12.76 15.51
CA ALA A 522 14.93 13.11 15.20
C ALA A 522 14.59 14.42 15.91
N TRP A 523 13.89 15.28 15.20
CA TRP A 523 13.31 16.51 15.74
C TRP A 523 11.81 16.53 15.50
N GLY A 524 11.05 17.16 16.40
CA GLY A 524 9.60 17.22 16.29
C GLY A 524 8.97 18.30 17.15
N ASP A 525 8.12 19.13 16.57
CA ASP A 525 7.20 20.03 17.28
C ASP A 525 5.99 20.35 16.39
N ARG A 526 6.15 21.32 15.48
CA ARG A 526 5.11 21.74 14.55
C ARG A 526 5.68 22.61 13.43
N SER A 527 4.97 22.70 12.31
CA SER A 527 5.13 23.77 11.31
C SER A 527 3.83 24.57 11.19
N SER A 528 3.87 25.75 10.56
CA SER A 528 2.67 26.59 10.41
C SER A 528 1.81 26.25 9.18
N ASN A 529 2.43 25.65 8.18
CA ASN A 529 1.90 25.22 6.87
C ASN A 529 3.06 24.62 6.06
N TRP A 530 2.74 23.97 4.93
CA TRP A 530 3.73 23.48 3.97
C TRP A 530 4.77 24.53 3.54
N ALA A 531 4.36 25.78 3.33
CA ALA A 531 5.28 26.84 2.89
C ALA A 531 6.38 27.19 3.93
N ALA A 532 6.22 26.75 5.18
CA ALA A 532 7.24 26.89 6.21
C ALA A 532 8.30 25.76 6.18
N VAL A 533 8.02 24.65 5.51
CA VAL A 533 8.92 23.49 5.38
C VAL A 533 9.48 23.33 3.97
N SER A 534 8.75 23.75 2.92
CA SER A 534 9.22 23.75 1.54
C SER A 534 10.53 24.53 1.40
N GLY A 535 11.50 23.91 0.73
CA GLY A 535 12.84 24.44 0.52
C GLY A 535 13.69 24.55 1.80
N GLN A 536 13.28 23.93 2.90
CA GLN A 536 14.00 23.96 4.18
C GLN A 536 14.33 22.54 4.68
N ARG A 537 15.57 22.07 4.47
CA ARG A 537 16.03 20.73 4.94
C ARG A 537 15.89 20.55 6.45
N TYR A 538 16.14 21.63 7.21
CA TYR A 538 16.03 21.67 8.66
C TYR A 538 15.17 22.89 9.08
N PRO A 539 13.83 22.79 9.01
CA PRO A 539 12.96 23.90 9.32
C PRO A 539 13.14 24.36 10.76
N ALA A 540 13.33 25.66 10.99
CA ALA A 540 13.52 26.22 12.33
C ALA A 540 12.33 25.96 13.27
N ALA A 541 11.13 25.74 12.71
CA ALA A 541 9.92 25.40 13.47
C ALA A 541 9.99 24.00 14.11
N VAL A 542 10.87 23.12 13.60
CA VAL A 542 11.04 21.73 14.04
C VAL A 542 12.45 21.54 14.64
N ALA A 543 12.96 22.54 15.37
CA ALA A 543 14.34 22.53 15.88
C ALA A 543 14.53 21.78 17.21
N ASN A 544 13.45 21.29 17.83
CA ASN A 544 13.50 20.61 19.13
C ASN A 544 13.82 19.13 18.94
N GLU A 545 15.02 18.73 19.35
CA GLU A 545 15.46 17.33 19.26
C GLU A 545 14.70 16.46 20.27
N LEU A 546 14.40 15.23 19.87
CA LEU A 546 13.80 14.23 20.73
C LEU A 546 14.76 13.83 21.87
N THR A 547 14.19 13.55 23.03
CA THR A 547 14.93 13.10 24.21
C THR A 547 15.28 11.60 24.12
N ALA A 548 16.24 11.14 24.92
CA ALA A 548 16.59 9.72 25.00
C ALA A 548 15.40 8.78 25.29
N GLY A 549 14.43 9.23 26.11
CA GLY A 549 13.22 8.45 26.38
C GLY A 549 12.23 8.42 25.21
N GLN A 550 12.27 9.41 24.32
CA GLN A 550 11.49 9.42 23.08
C GLN A 550 12.16 8.60 21.99
N TYR A 551 13.49 8.61 21.89
CA TYR A 551 14.21 7.70 20.97
C TYR A 551 13.96 6.23 21.30
N ALA A 552 13.95 5.86 22.59
CA ALA A 552 13.66 4.48 23.01
C ALA A 552 12.28 3.98 22.53
N LYS A 553 11.33 4.90 22.35
CA LYS A 553 9.99 4.62 21.84
C LYS A 553 9.92 4.47 20.32
N LEU A 554 10.95 4.89 19.59
CA LEU A 554 11.03 4.76 18.13
C LEU A 554 11.89 3.57 17.68
N ALA A 555 12.39 2.80 18.64
CA ALA A 555 13.41 1.78 18.42
C ALA A 555 12.84 0.40 18.08
N ALA A 556 11.54 0.16 18.34
CA ALA A 556 10.91 -1.13 18.12
C ALA A 556 9.40 -0.97 17.84
N SER A 557 8.91 -1.72 16.85
CA SER A 557 7.49 -1.92 16.57
C SER A 557 6.85 -2.75 17.68
N ASP A 558 6.56 -2.14 18.84
CA ASP A 558 6.06 -2.82 20.03
C ASP A 558 4.92 -2.10 20.76
N ALA A 559 4.32 -1.06 20.17
CA ALA A 559 3.18 -0.35 20.75
C ALA A 559 1.83 -0.91 20.26
N THR A 560 1.47 -2.09 20.76
CA THR A 560 0.22 -2.79 20.40
C THR A 560 -1.09 -2.15 20.89
N GLY A 561 -1.03 -1.03 21.63
CA GLY A 561 -2.17 -0.29 22.18
C GLY A 561 -2.59 0.95 21.36
N GLY A 562 -3.59 1.70 21.84
CA GLY A 562 -3.99 2.97 21.21
C GLY A 562 -3.11 4.16 21.61
N ASP A 563 -3.64 5.38 21.54
CA ASP A 563 -2.91 6.64 21.80
C ASP A 563 -2.24 6.73 23.19
N GLY A 564 -2.73 5.93 24.13
CA GLY A 564 -2.24 5.86 25.50
C GLY A 564 -1.13 4.83 25.74
N ASP A 565 -0.66 4.13 24.72
CA ASP A 565 0.40 3.14 24.86
C ASP A 565 1.69 3.78 25.39
N ALA A 566 2.30 3.14 26.39
CA ALA A 566 3.52 3.63 27.02
C ALA A 566 4.74 3.56 26.09
N ASN A 567 4.75 2.64 25.13
CA ASN A 567 5.80 2.44 24.15
C ASN A 567 5.69 3.40 22.96
N ARG A 568 4.54 4.07 22.78
CA ARG A 568 4.30 4.99 21.67
C ARG A 568 4.87 6.38 21.92
N HIS A 569 5.63 6.91 20.97
CA HIS A 569 6.01 8.32 20.93
C HIS A 569 4.80 9.16 20.49
N LYS A 570 4.38 10.09 21.35
CA LYS A 570 3.33 11.07 21.05
C LYS A 570 3.95 12.44 20.81
N SER A 571 3.64 13.07 19.68
CA SER A 571 4.06 14.44 19.39
C SER A 571 3.43 15.44 20.36
N ALA A 572 4.00 16.63 20.49
CA ALA A 572 3.29 17.72 21.15
C ALA A 572 2.03 18.08 20.32
N THR A 573 0.93 18.44 20.99
CA THR A 573 -0.27 18.98 20.33
C THR A 573 0.08 20.30 19.62
N PRO A 574 0.00 20.35 18.28
CA PRO A 574 0.12 21.60 17.55
C PRO A 574 -1.03 22.53 17.95
N GLY A 575 -0.75 23.82 18.10
CA GLY A 575 -1.77 24.81 18.49
C GLY A 575 -2.38 25.47 17.25
N GLY A 576 -3.71 25.59 17.20
CA GLY A 576 -4.41 26.25 16.09
C GLY A 576 -4.30 25.45 14.79
N SER A 577 -3.95 26.11 13.69
CA SER A 577 -3.77 25.49 12.37
C SER A 577 -2.37 24.94 12.13
N ALA A 578 -1.50 24.87 13.16
CA ALA A 578 -0.16 24.35 13.01
C ALA A 578 -0.18 22.83 12.81
N GLU A 579 0.71 22.31 11.98
CA GLU A 579 0.76 20.92 11.54
C GLU A 579 1.86 20.17 12.28
N SER A 580 1.59 18.92 12.68
CA SER A 580 2.62 18.09 13.29
C SER A 580 3.69 17.75 12.25
N THR A 581 4.96 17.91 12.62
CA THR A 581 6.07 17.74 11.69
C THR A 581 7.26 17.16 12.44
N HIS A 582 7.83 16.07 11.90
CA HIS A 582 9.01 15.41 12.43
C HIS A 582 10.05 15.29 11.33
N VAL A 583 11.30 15.65 11.62
CA VAL A 583 12.43 15.50 10.68
C VAL A 583 13.40 14.49 11.27
N PHE A 584 13.87 13.59 10.43
CA PHE A 584 14.81 12.53 10.76
C PHE A 584 16.07 12.70 9.92
N ASP A 585 17.23 12.50 10.54
CA ASP A 585 18.52 12.55 9.85
C ASP A 585 19.40 11.38 10.31
N PHE A 586 19.83 10.58 9.35
CA PHE A 586 20.60 9.36 9.54
C PHE A 586 21.94 9.48 8.82
N VAL A 587 23.04 9.18 9.50
CA VAL A 587 24.37 9.09 8.89
C VAL A 587 24.64 7.64 8.53
N LEU A 588 24.54 7.34 7.24
CA LEU A 588 24.84 6.04 6.67
C LEU A 588 26.37 5.86 6.57
N SER A 589 26.86 4.68 6.95
CA SER A 589 28.30 4.43 6.97
C SER A 589 28.86 4.03 5.61
N GLU A 590 27.96 3.62 4.72
CA GLU A 590 28.23 3.17 3.37
C GLU A 590 28.63 4.34 2.46
N SER A 591 29.45 4.05 1.46
CA SER A 591 29.70 5.00 0.39
C SER A 591 28.56 4.92 -0.63
N VAL A 592 27.96 6.07 -0.96
CA VAL A 592 26.82 6.18 -1.89
C VAL A 592 26.98 5.39 -3.20
N PRO A 593 28.15 5.36 -3.87
CA PRO A 593 28.34 4.58 -5.10
C PRO A 593 28.22 3.06 -4.92
N LEU A 594 28.25 2.55 -3.68
CA LEU A 594 28.13 1.13 -3.35
C LEU A 594 26.72 0.77 -2.85
N MET A 595 25.85 1.76 -2.64
CA MET A 595 24.46 1.54 -2.24
C MET A 595 23.63 1.18 -3.49
N ARG A 596 22.72 0.21 -3.33
CA ARG A 596 21.74 -0.21 -4.35
C ARG A 596 20.35 0.28 -4.03
N ASP A 597 19.94 0.11 -2.78
CA ASP A 597 18.64 0.46 -2.26
C ASP A 597 18.81 1.05 -0.86
N VAL A 598 18.01 2.08 -0.57
CA VAL A 598 17.88 2.63 0.78
C VAL A 598 16.40 2.59 1.13
N ALA A 599 16.02 1.67 2.01
CA ALA A 599 14.64 1.52 2.46
C ALA A 599 14.44 2.28 3.78
N ILE A 600 13.44 3.15 3.82
CA ILE A 600 13.02 3.90 5.01
C ILE A 600 11.72 3.28 5.51
N THR A 601 11.75 2.70 6.71
CA THR A 601 10.58 2.09 7.35
C THR A 601 10.16 2.92 8.54
N TRP A 602 8.88 3.21 8.66
CA TRP A 602 8.32 3.86 9.85
C TRP A 602 6.96 3.30 10.20
N GLU A 603 6.59 3.38 11.46
CA GLU A 603 5.29 2.96 11.99
C GLU A 603 4.70 4.05 12.85
N GLY A 604 3.43 4.35 12.57
CA GLY A 604 2.71 5.40 13.26
C GLY A 604 1.53 5.95 12.46
N TYR A 605 0.82 6.88 13.08
CA TYR A 605 -0.39 7.50 12.54
C TYR A 605 -0.62 8.89 13.15
N GLY A 606 -1.48 9.67 12.51
CA GLY A 606 -1.94 10.94 13.06
C GLY A 606 -3.23 10.82 13.87
N ASP A 607 -3.38 11.63 14.92
CA ASP A 607 -4.61 11.69 15.73
C ASP A 607 -5.81 12.06 14.85
N GLN A 608 -7.00 11.63 15.26
CA GLN A 608 -8.24 11.77 14.46
C GLN A 608 -8.10 11.24 13.03
N CYS A 609 -7.22 10.25 12.86
CA CYS A 609 -6.90 9.62 11.59
C CYS A 609 -6.45 10.65 10.54
N ILE A 610 -5.63 11.65 10.87
CA ILE A 610 -5.08 12.52 9.82
C ILE A 610 -3.99 11.78 9.03
N PRO A 611 -3.93 11.94 7.68
CA PRO A 611 -2.90 11.32 6.86
C PRO A 611 -1.51 11.77 7.31
N MET A 612 -0.60 10.81 7.29
CA MET A 612 0.80 11.01 7.61
C MET A 612 1.65 10.69 6.40
N GLU A 613 2.51 11.62 6.06
CA GLU A 613 3.19 11.63 4.78
C GLU A 613 4.68 11.58 4.99
N LEU A 614 5.35 10.65 4.32
CA LEU A 614 6.80 10.57 4.30
C LEU A 614 7.34 11.33 3.09
N TYR A 615 8.18 12.32 3.37
CA TYR A 615 8.92 13.07 2.37
C TYR A 615 10.41 12.81 2.51
N VAL A 616 11.11 12.67 1.39
CA VAL A 616 12.57 12.53 1.35
C VAL A 616 13.17 13.83 0.83
N TRP A 617 14.25 14.29 1.47
CA TRP A 617 14.92 15.51 1.03
C TRP A 617 15.68 15.28 -0.27
N ASP A 618 15.37 16.08 -1.28
CA ASP A 618 16.05 16.05 -2.57
C ASP A 618 17.21 17.06 -2.59
N LEU A 619 18.45 16.57 -2.60
CA LEU A 619 19.64 17.42 -2.59
C LEU A 619 19.81 18.24 -3.87
N VAL A 620 19.27 17.76 -5.00
CA VAL A 620 19.42 18.39 -6.32
C VAL A 620 18.37 19.48 -6.52
N ALA A 621 17.11 19.17 -6.22
CA ALA A 621 16.01 20.13 -6.30
C ALA A 621 16.04 21.13 -5.13
N GLY A 622 16.59 20.72 -3.98
CA GLY A 622 16.63 21.53 -2.77
C GLY A 622 15.26 21.67 -2.11
N ASP A 623 14.42 20.64 -2.18
CA ASP A 623 13.08 20.61 -1.59
C ASP A 623 12.67 19.17 -1.20
N TRP A 624 11.52 19.03 -0.55
CA TRP A 624 10.93 17.76 -0.13
C TRP A 624 10.19 17.07 -1.28
N GLY A 625 10.31 15.73 -1.36
CA GLY A 625 9.73 14.96 -2.45
C GLY A 625 9.51 13.47 -2.15
N ASP A 626 9.19 12.72 -3.20
CA ASP A 626 8.73 11.33 -3.15
C ASP A 626 9.88 10.29 -3.16
N GLY A 627 11.13 10.75 -3.22
CA GLY A 627 12.29 9.88 -3.38
C GLY A 627 12.51 9.34 -4.80
N ARG A 628 11.73 9.81 -5.78
CA ARG A 628 11.84 9.47 -7.22
C ARG A 628 12.13 10.70 -8.10
N GLY A 629 12.27 11.86 -7.47
CA GLY A 629 12.73 13.11 -8.10
C GLY A 629 11.63 14.12 -8.34
N HIS A 630 10.40 13.82 -7.92
CA HIS A 630 9.30 14.78 -7.87
C HIS A 630 9.33 15.47 -6.51
N VAL A 631 9.11 16.80 -6.51
CA VAL A 631 9.18 17.62 -5.30
C VAL A 631 7.99 18.57 -5.19
N GLY A 632 7.63 18.91 -3.96
CA GLY A 632 6.49 19.77 -3.65
C GLY A 632 5.51 19.12 -2.68
N GLN A 633 4.48 19.86 -2.29
CA GLN A 633 3.36 19.30 -1.54
C GLN A 633 2.66 18.26 -2.41
N ASP A 634 2.13 17.21 -1.81
CA ASP A 634 1.51 16.10 -2.54
C ASP A 634 2.52 15.36 -3.45
N GLN A 635 3.81 15.37 -3.10
CA GLN A 635 4.85 14.53 -3.72
C GLN A 635 5.54 13.72 -2.62
N GLN A 636 4.82 12.75 -2.07
CA GLN A 636 5.16 12.01 -0.86
C GLN A 636 5.06 10.50 -1.09
N ALA A 637 5.83 9.75 -0.29
CA ALA A 637 5.51 8.37 -0.01
C ALA A 637 4.50 8.35 1.16
N ALA A 638 3.23 8.19 0.85
CA ALA A 638 2.17 8.27 1.87
C ALA A 638 2.07 6.97 2.68
N ASN A 639 1.90 7.09 4.00
CA ASN A 639 1.23 6.06 4.79
C ASN A 639 -0.26 6.42 4.85
N TRP A 640 -1.10 5.41 4.73
CA TRP A 640 -2.51 5.55 4.90
C TRP A 640 -2.84 5.96 6.34
N ALA A 641 -3.72 6.94 6.54
CA ALA A 641 -4.24 7.24 7.87
C ALA A 641 -5.17 6.21 8.54
N GLY A 642 -5.41 5.04 7.91
CA GLY A 642 -6.06 3.89 8.53
C GLY A 642 -5.08 2.97 9.25
N ASN A 643 -3.78 3.11 8.94
CA ASN A 643 -2.73 2.20 9.35
C ASN A 643 -2.23 2.50 10.77
N ARG A 644 -3.11 2.31 11.77
CA ARG A 644 -2.84 2.73 13.15
C ARG A 644 -1.67 1.97 13.81
N ASP A 645 -1.24 0.85 13.23
CA ASP A 645 -0.23 -0.04 13.82
C ASP A 645 0.39 -1.00 12.78
N GLU A 646 0.70 -0.52 11.56
CA GLU A 646 1.55 -1.31 10.64
C GLU A 646 2.73 -0.48 10.12
N PRO A 647 3.92 -1.10 9.98
CA PRO A 647 5.08 -0.45 9.40
C PRO A 647 4.90 -0.20 7.90
N VAL A 648 5.27 1.00 7.46
CA VAL A 648 5.31 1.40 6.05
C VAL A 648 6.75 1.61 5.62
N THR A 649 7.10 1.02 4.48
CA THR A 649 8.45 1.10 3.91
C THR A 649 8.45 1.83 2.57
N THR A 650 9.36 2.79 2.42
CA THR A 650 9.63 3.52 1.17
C THR A 650 11.04 3.18 0.69
N HIS A 651 11.17 2.76 -0.57
CA HIS A 651 12.45 2.43 -1.18
C HIS A 651 12.98 3.57 -2.05
N LEU A 652 14.26 3.92 -1.84
CA LEU A 652 15.02 4.81 -2.71
C LEU A 652 15.93 3.98 -3.59
N GLN A 653 15.71 4.07 -4.90
CA GLN A 653 16.45 3.32 -5.92
C GLN A 653 16.83 4.22 -7.08
N GLY A 654 18.07 4.12 -7.54
CA GLY A 654 18.61 4.97 -8.61
C GLY A 654 19.04 6.37 -8.16
N ASP A 655 20.16 6.87 -8.70
CA ASP A 655 20.77 8.17 -8.36
C ASP A 655 20.78 8.50 -6.85
N LEU A 656 21.22 7.56 -6.01
CA LEU A 656 21.23 7.72 -4.55
C LEU A 656 22.04 8.94 -4.06
N SER A 657 22.95 9.46 -4.88
CA SER A 657 23.63 10.75 -4.65
C SER A 657 22.71 11.96 -4.62
N ARG A 658 21.47 11.82 -5.09
CA ARG A 658 20.41 12.82 -4.99
C ARG A 658 19.78 12.91 -3.61
N TYR A 659 19.87 11.84 -2.79
CA TYR A 659 19.18 11.75 -1.49
C TYR A 659 20.15 11.58 -0.32
N VAL A 660 21.31 10.96 -0.55
CA VAL A 660 22.38 10.79 0.44
C VAL A 660 23.56 11.68 0.07
N ASP A 661 23.95 12.58 0.98
CA ASP A 661 25.05 13.49 0.70
C ASP A 661 26.43 12.84 0.89
N GLY A 662 27.49 13.57 0.50
CA GLY A 662 28.86 13.05 0.54
C GLY A 662 29.41 12.74 1.94
N ALA A 663 28.68 13.11 3.01
CA ALA A 663 28.98 12.75 4.39
C ALA A 663 28.11 11.59 4.91
N GLY A 664 27.23 11.04 4.06
CA GLY A 664 26.34 9.92 4.39
C GLY A 664 25.00 10.34 4.96
N HIS A 665 24.66 11.64 5.01
CA HIS A 665 23.39 12.07 5.58
C HIS A 665 22.22 11.78 4.64
N LEU A 666 21.26 11.00 5.12
CA LEU A 666 19.92 10.82 4.58
C LEU A 666 18.93 11.58 5.47
N THR A 667 18.16 12.49 4.89
CA THR A 667 17.15 13.27 5.63
C THR A 667 15.76 13.03 5.08
N PHE A 668 14.81 12.71 5.96
CA PHE A 668 13.40 12.53 5.61
C PHE A 668 12.50 13.18 6.67
N MET A 669 11.23 13.40 6.32
CA MET A 669 10.25 14.10 7.13
C MET A 669 8.95 13.31 7.19
N LEU A 670 8.37 13.22 8.38
CA LEU A 670 6.98 12.81 8.58
C LEU A 670 6.13 14.04 8.84
N TYR A 671 5.14 14.28 7.99
CA TYR A 671 4.33 15.49 7.98
C TYR A 671 2.85 15.15 8.01
N SER A 672 2.10 15.86 8.86
CA SER A 672 0.64 15.80 8.90
C SER A 672 0.07 17.03 8.23
N GLU A 673 -0.68 16.86 7.15
CA GLU A 673 -1.28 17.99 6.42
C GLU A 673 -2.41 18.69 7.17
N ARG A 674 -2.88 18.15 8.29
CA ARG A 674 -3.95 18.76 9.09
C ARG A 674 -3.43 19.42 10.36
N GLY A 675 -3.82 20.67 10.53
CA GLY A 675 -3.47 21.45 11.70
C GLY A 675 -4.17 20.98 12.99
N GLY A 676 -3.49 21.15 14.13
CA GLY A 676 -4.09 21.07 15.46
C GLY A 676 -4.13 19.67 16.10
N GLN A 677 -3.45 18.70 15.51
CA GLN A 677 -3.55 17.29 15.90
C GLN A 677 -2.18 16.67 16.19
N GLU A 678 -2.12 15.79 17.19
CA GLU A 678 -0.93 15.01 17.49
C GLU A 678 -0.63 13.94 16.44
N THR A 679 0.59 13.44 16.45
CA THR A 679 0.98 12.23 15.72
C THR A 679 1.65 11.26 16.66
N PHE A 680 1.58 9.99 16.30
CA PHE A 680 2.00 8.87 17.10
C PHE A 680 2.93 7.99 16.29
N HIS A 681 4.05 7.57 16.89
CA HIS A 681 5.10 6.81 16.21
C HIS A 681 5.68 5.79 17.18
N ASP A 682 6.06 4.62 16.72
CA ASP A 682 6.73 3.63 17.56
C ASP A 682 7.90 2.90 16.89
N TYR A 683 8.02 3.00 15.57
CA TYR A 683 9.18 2.47 14.87
C TYR A 683 9.66 3.40 13.77
N VAL A 684 10.98 3.60 13.69
CA VAL A 684 11.64 4.23 12.54
C VAL A 684 12.99 3.55 12.31
N SER A 685 13.23 3.11 11.08
CA SER A 685 14.51 2.54 10.66
C SER A 685 14.86 2.88 9.21
N VAL A 686 16.15 2.81 8.90
CA VAL A 686 16.69 2.87 7.55
C VAL A 686 17.51 1.63 7.31
N SER A 687 17.29 0.94 6.21
CA SER A 687 18.13 -0.18 5.79
C SER A 687 18.81 0.13 4.46
N VAL A 688 20.08 -0.24 4.36
CA VAL A 688 20.91 0.00 3.19
C VAL A 688 21.32 -1.33 2.59
N LEU A 689 20.89 -1.55 1.36
CA LEU A 689 21.28 -2.67 0.53
C LEU A 689 22.55 -2.31 -0.25
N TRP A 690 23.54 -3.19 -0.22
CA TRP A 690 24.80 -2.98 -0.93
C TRP A 690 24.78 -3.59 -2.34
N ASP A 691 25.58 -3.04 -3.25
CA ASP A 691 25.88 -3.71 -4.52
C ASP A 691 26.88 -4.85 -4.30
N ALA A 692 26.45 -6.10 -4.45
CA ALA A 692 27.30 -7.29 -4.40
C ALA A 692 28.49 -7.23 -5.38
N SER A 693 28.40 -6.47 -6.47
CA SER A 693 29.49 -6.28 -7.43
C SER A 693 30.60 -5.34 -6.94
N ALA A 694 30.34 -4.57 -5.87
CA ALA A 694 31.31 -3.76 -5.15
C ALA A 694 32.02 -4.52 -4.02
N TRP A 695 31.75 -5.82 -3.88
CA TRP A 695 32.51 -6.70 -3.01
C TRP A 695 33.70 -7.10 -3.82
N GLY A 696 34.89 -6.81 -3.30
CA GLY A 696 36.09 -7.19 -4.00
C GLY A 696 36.02 -8.64 -4.50
N SER A 697 36.15 -8.83 -5.82
CA SER A 697 35.67 -10.06 -6.45
C SER A 697 36.59 -11.23 -6.11
N TRP A 698 36.05 -12.19 -5.35
CA TRP A 698 36.65 -13.52 -5.19
C TRP A 698 36.30 -14.35 -6.42
N VAL A 699 37.28 -14.61 -7.27
CA VAL A 699 37.10 -15.31 -8.56
C VAL A 699 37.94 -16.57 -8.58
N ASP A 700 37.33 -17.71 -8.90
CA ASP A 700 38.06 -18.93 -9.20
C ASP A 700 38.87 -18.75 -10.50
N ALA A 701 40.19 -18.84 -10.39
CA ALA A 701 41.15 -18.74 -11.48
C ALA A 701 41.65 -20.12 -11.97
N GLY A 702 41.12 -21.23 -11.43
CA GLY A 702 41.35 -22.59 -11.90
C GLY A 702 42.75 -23.15 -11.60
N GLN A 703 43.22 -24.09 -12.43
CA GLN A 703 44.56 -24.70 -12.35
C GLN A 703 44.84 -25.54 -11.08
N HIS A 704 43.85 -26.32 -10.63
CA HIS A 704 44.05 -27.31 -9.58
C HIS A 704 44.94 -28.49 -10.04
N LEU A 705 45.48 -29.22 -9.07
CA LEU A 705 46.22 -30.47 -9.27
C LEU A 705 45.61 -31.56 -8.39
N ASP A 706 44.98 -32.54 -9.02
CA ASP A 706 44.23 -33.62 -8.36
C ASP A 706 45.12 -34.55 -7.52
N GLY A 707 44.54 -35.01 -6.41
CA GLY A 707 45.10 -36.01 -5.51
C GLY A 707 44.27 -37.28 -5.39
N GLU A 708 44.54 -38.05 -4.33
CA GLU A 708 43.77 -39.26 -3.99
C GLU A 708 42.29 -38.95 -3.68
N PHE A 709 42.02 -37.74 -3.16
CA PHE A 709 40.69 -37.31 -2.70
C PHE A 709 39.98 -36.38 -3.70
N GLY A 710 40.46 -36.29 -4.94
CA GLY A 710 39.99 -35.35 -5.95
C GLY A 710 40.73 -34.01 -5.93
N PRO A 711 40.22 -32.97 -6.62
CA PRO A 711 40.83 -31.64 -6.62
C PRO A 711 40.57 -30.92 -5.29
N PRO A 712 41.62 -30.50 -4.56
CA PRO A 712 41.43 -29.53 -3.48
C PRO A 712 40.80 -28.25 -4.04
N GLN A 713 39.87 -27.65 -3.29
CA GLN A 713 39.15 -26.44 -3.70
C GLN A 713 39.36 -25.35 -2.66
N LEU A 714 39.93 -24.22 -3.06
CA LEU A 714 40.12 -23.02 -2.27
C LEU A 714 39.03 -22.00 -2.63
N ALA A 715 38.40 -21.44 -1.60
CA ALA A 715 37.44 -20.34 -1.70
C ALA A 715 37.82 -19.23 -0.72
N GLY A 716 37.55 -17.99 -1.12
CA GLY A 716 37.64 -16.82 -0.25
C GLY A 716 36.27 -16.29 0.10
N HIS A 717 36.14 -15.79 1.33
CA HIS A 717 34.91 -15.25 1.90
C HIS A 717 35.21 -13.95 2.66
N GLY A 718 34.22 -13.07 2.75
CA GLY A 718 34.31 -11.78 3.43
C GLY A 718 34.66 -10.62 2.50
N SER A 719 34.45 -9.40 2.99
CA SER A 719 34.71 -8.19 2.22
C SER A 719 36.23 -7.93 2.13
N LEU A 720 36.68 -7.35 1.02
CA LEU A 720 38.07 -6.90 0.88
C LEU A 720 38.25 -5.42 1.29
N ILE A 721 37.36 -4.94 2.17
CA ILE A 721 37.42 -3.59 2.75
C ILE A 721 38.36 -3.63 3.95
N GLY A 722 39.14 -2.56 4.13
CA GLY A 722 40.10 -2.49 5.23
C GLY A 722 39.44 -2.67 6.60
N LEU A 723 40.04 -3.55 7.43
CA LEU A 723 39.60 -3.92 8.78
C LEU A 723 38.43 -4.93 8.87
N ASP A 724 37.87 -5.37 7.74
CA ASP A 724 36.83 -6.39 7.75
C ASP A 724 37.40 -7.79 7.91
N SER A 725 36.58 -8.72 8.39
CA SER A 725 36.99 -10.12 8.53
C SER A 725 36.93 -10.84 7.18
N VAL A 726 38.01 -11.52 6.82
CA VAL A 726 38.11 -12.41 5.65
C VAL A 726 38.46 -13.83 6.07
N GLN A 727 38.02 -14.80 5.26
CA GLN A 727 38.36 -16.20 5.45
C GLN A 727 38.77 -16.83 4.12
N LEU A 728 39.86 -17.59 4.15
CA LEU A 728 40.24 -18.53 3.09
C LEU A 728 39.97 -19.94 3.59
N ARG A 729 39.20 -20.70 2.83
CA ARG A 729 38.88 -22.08 3.16
C ARG A 729 39.21 -22.99 1.99
N SER A 730 40.06 -23.99 2.25
CA SER A 730 40.31 -25.09 1.34
C SER A 730 39.61 -26.36 1.82
N VAL A 731 39.03 -27.12 0.90
CA VAL A 731 38.43 -28.45 1.15
C VAL A 731 39.03 -29.50 0.20
N ASN A 732 38.75 -30.78 0.45
CA ASN A 732 39.17 -31.93 -0.36
C ASN A 732 40.69 -32.13 -0.49
N ALA A 733 41.48 -31.62 0.46
CA ALA A 733 42.87 -32.01 0.60
C ALA A 733 42.99 -33.32 1.41
N ALA A 734 44.16 -33.95 1.40
CA ALA A 734 44.39 -35.12 2.25
C ALA A 734 44.30 -34.72 3.76
N PRO A 735 43.69 -35.55 4.63
CA PRO A 735 43.58 -35.25 6.05
C PRO A 735 44.93 -35.21 6.79
N GLY A 736 45.12 -34.24 7.68
CA GLY A 736 46.29 -34.15 8.56
C GLY A 736 47.64 -33.91 7.86
N VAL A 737 47.65 -33.36 6.65
CA VAL A 737 48.87 -33.17 5.85
C VAL A 737 49.42 -31.74 5.93
N PRO A 738 50.74 -31.56 5.80
CA PRO A 738 51.34 -30.25 5.64
C PRO A 738 50.80 -29.51 4.41
N ALA A 739 50.53 -28.21 4.59
CA ALA A 739 50.05 -27.30 3.56
C ALA A 739 50.86 -26.00 3.53
N ALA A 740 50.84 -25.32 2.39
CA ALA A 740 51.35 -23.97 2.24
C ALA A 740 50.39 -23.13 1.37
N LEU A 741 50.14 -21.89 1.77
CA LEU A 741 49.38 -20.92 0.98
C LEU A 741 50.35 -19.94 0.32
N ILE A 742 50.22 -19.78 -1.00
CA ILE A 742 51.02 -18.86 -1.80
C ILE A 742 50.14 -17.69 -2.21
N LEU A 743 50.62 -16.47 -2.02
CA LEU A 743 49.95 -15.25 -2.45
C LEU A 743 50.86 -14.43 -3.38
N GLY A 744 50.27 -13.80 -4.40
CA GLY A 744 50.97 -12.96 -5.36
C GLY A 744 50.10 -11.82 -5.89
N ALA A 745 50.68 -10.64 -6.10
CA ALA A 745 50.01 -9.50 -6.75
C ALA A 745 49.96 -9.64 -8.28
N SER A 746 50.53 -10.71 -8.83
CA SER A 746 50.50 -11.03 -10.26
C SER A 746 50.54 -12.54 -10.48
N VAL A 747 50.17 -12.98 -11.69
CA VAL A 747 50.24 -14.39 -12.10
C VAL A 747 51.56 -14.72 -12.79
N ILE A 748 52.06 -15.93 -12.57
CA ILE A 748 53.25 -16.48 -13.22
C ILE A 748 52.95 -17.70 -14.11
N ASN A 749 51.91 -18.48 -13.78
CA ASN A 749 51.45 -19.66 -14.54
C ASN A 749 52.58 -20.62 -14.98
N LEU A 750 53.49 -20.97 -14.06
CA LEU A 750 54.61 -21.87 -14.36
C LEU A 750 54.34 -23.32 -13.97
N PRO A 751 54.86 -24.30 -14.72
CA PRO A 751 54.86 -25.69 -14.28
C PRO A 751 55.56 -25.85 -12.94
N PHE A 752 54.86 -26.45 -11.97
CA PHE A 752 55.39 -26.68 -10.63
C PHE A 752 54.84 -27.99 -10.08
N LYS A 753 55.74 -28.90 -9.65
CA LYS A 753 55.39 -30.18 -9.00
C LYS A 753 54.32 -31.02 -9.74
N GLY A 754 54.23 -30.90 -11.06
CA GLY A 754 53.26 -31.64 -11.88
C GLY A 754 51.93 -30.92 -12.11
N GLY A 755 51.71 -29.75 -11.49
CA GLY A 755 50.60 -28.83 -11.76
C GLY A 755 51.11 -27.46 -12.26
N VAL A 756 50.28 -26.43 -12.10
CA VAL A 756 50.60 -25.05 -12.48
C VAL A 756 50.56 -24.17 -11.24
N MET A 757 51.68 -23.49 -10.97
CA MET A 757 51.74 -22.41 -9.98
C MET A 757 51.20 -21.15 -10.63
N VAL A 758 50.01 -20.74 -10.20
CA VAL A 758 49.33 -19.55 -10.74
C VAL A 758 49.91 -18.26 -10.18
N PRO A 759 49.96 -18.01 -8.85
CA PRO A 759 50.51 -16.76 -8.32
C PRO A 759 52.03 -16.69 -8.48
N LEU A 760 52.55 -15.50 -8.80
CA LEU A 760 53.96 -15.17 -8.56
C LEU A 760 54.17 -15.17 -7.03
N PRO A 761 55.08 -15.98 -6.45
CA PRO A 761 55.17 -16.12 -4.99
C PRO A 761 55.76 -14.88 -4.31
N ASP A 762 54.92 -13.90 -4.01
CA ASP A 762 55.31 -12.71 -3.25
C ASP A 762 55.28 -12.98 -1.75
N VAL A 763 54.31 -13.77 -1.29
CA VAL A 763 54.17 -14.23 0.10
C VAL A 763 53.95 -15.74 0.14
N LEU A 764 54.65 -16.40 1.05
CA LEU A 764 54.49 -17.82 1.35
C LEU A 764 54.14 -17.98 2.82
N LEU A 765 52.97 -18.56 3.09
CA LEU A 765 52.56 -18.99 4.42
C LEU A 765 52.75 -20.50 4.51
N ASP A 766 53.79 -20.94 5.20
CA ASP A 766 54.12 -22.35 5.43
C ASP A 766 53.76 -22.81 6.85
N GLY A 767 53.95 -24.09 7.13
CA GLY A 767 53.65 -24.68 8.44
C GLY A 767 52.16 -24.86 8.72
N LEU A 768 51.30 -24.70 7.71
CA LEU A 768 49.88 -24.99 7.78
C LEU A 768 49.66 -26.52 7.76
N VAL A 769 48.56 -26.98 8.33
CA VAL A 769 48.20 -28.40 8.37
C VAL A 769 46.70 -28.50 8.17
N THR A 770 46.25 -29.45 7.34
CA THR A 770 44.83 -29.75 7.19
C THR A 770 44.28 -30.49 8.40
N ASP A 771 42.99 -30.33 8.69
CA ASP A 771 42.33 -31.05 9.78
C ASP A 771 42.04 -32.53 9.42
N GLY A 772 41.30 -33.22 10.31
CA GLY A 772 40.95 -34.63 10.15
C GLY A 772 40.00 -34.91 8.98
N GLU A 773 39.41 -33.86 8.43
CA GLU A 773 38.47 -33.85 7.33
C GLU A 773 39.11 -33.36 6.02
N GLY A 774 40.41 -33.01 6.04
CA GLY A 774 41.12 -32.53 4.86
C GLY A 774 40.82 -31.06 4.52
N GLN A 775 40.41 -30.27 5.51
CA GLN A 775 40.14 -28.84 5.35
C GLN A 775 41.28 -27.99 5.91
N LEU A 776 41.45 -26.81 5.32
CA LEU A 776 42.33 -25.76 5.82
C LEU A 776 41.54 -24.45 5.86
N THR A 777 41.31 -23.90 7.05
CA THR A 777 40.59 -22.64 7.23
C THR A 777 41.51 -21.60 7.86
N LEU A 778 41.65 -20.46 7.20
CA LEU A 778 42.43 -19.31 7.65
C LEU A 778 41.50 -18.11 7.76
N SER A 779 41.30 -17.60 8.96
CA SER A 779 40.55 -16.36 9.20
C SER A 779 41.50 -15.24 9.61
N THR A 780 41.34 -14.06 9.02
CA THR A 780 42.09 -12.86 9.39
C THR A 780 41.23 -11.62 9.18
N VAL A 781 41.73 -10.47 9.63
CA VAL A 781 41.21 -9.16 9.27
C VAL A 781 41.95 -8.65 8.03
N TRP A 782 41.23 -8.09 7.05
CA TRP A 782 41.80 -7.50 5.85
C TRP A 782 42.58 -6.23 6.21
N PRO A 783 43.79 -6.02 5.66
CA PRO A 783 44.59 -4.86 6.03
C PRO A 783 43.93 -3.53 5.64
N ALA A 784 43.98 -2.55 6.54
CA ALA A 784 43.60 -1.18 6.20
C ALA A 784 44.59 -0.56 5.19
N GLY A 785 44.07 0.30 4.31
CA GLY A 785 44.89 1.11 3.40
C GLY A 785 45.35 0.40 2.12
N ILE A 786 44.76 -0.75 1.77
CA ILE A 786 44.93 -1.32 0.43
C ILE A 786 44.08 -0.50 -0.56
N GLY A 787 44.70 -0.01 -1.63
CA GLY A 787 44.02 0.79 -2.66
C GLY A 787 43.02 -0.04 -3.46
N SER A 788 42.00 0.61 -4.02
CA SER A 788 40.99 -0.03 -4.87
C SER A 788 41.60 -0.59 -6.16
N GLY A 789 41.02 -1.68 -6.66
CA GLY A 789 41.43 -2.35 -7.91
C GLY A 789 42.71 -3.19 -7.82
N LEU A 790 43.26 -3.44 -6.62
CA LEU A 790 44.39 -4.35 -6.45
C LEU A 790 43.89 -5.81 -6.49
N THR A 791 44.37 -6.60 -7.44
CA THR A 791 44.10 -8.05 -7.48
C THR A 791 45.22 -8.85 -6.80
N LEU A 792 44.84 -9.70 -5.85
CA LEU A 792 45.71 -10.69 -5.22
C LEU A 792 45.32 -12.10 -5.68
N HIS A 793 46.29 -12.89 -6.09
CA HIS A 793 46.13 -14.29 -6.51
C HIS A 793 46.65 -15.22 -5.41
N MET A 794 45.88 -16.25 -5.10
CA MET A 794 46.12 -17.16 -3.97
C MET A 794 45.98 -18.61 -4.41
N GLN A 795 46.86 -19.50 -3.96
CA GLN A 795 46.77 -20.93 -4.24
C GLN A 795 47.39 -21.73 -3.10
N ALA A 796 46.71 -22.78 -2.63
CA ALA A 796 47.21 -23.67 -1.60
C ALA A 796 47.83 -24.93 -2.21
N TRP A 797 48.96 -25.36 -1.65
CA TRP A 797 49.68 -26.58 -2.03
C TRP A 797 49.77 -27.52 -0.83
N PHE A 798 49.48 -28.81 -1.05
CA PHE A 798 49.38 -29.82 0.00
C PHE A 798 50.34 -30.97 -0.28
N ALA A 799 50.90 -31.55 0.78
CA ALA A 799 51.65 -32.80 0.66
C ALA A 799 50.67 -33.97 0.46
N ASP A 800 50.79 -34.67 -0.65
CA ASP A 800 49.94 -35.82 -0.99
C ASP A 800 50.80 -36.88 -1.70
N PRO A 801 51.12 -38.02 -1.06
CA PRO A 801 51.92 -39.08 -1.66
C PRO A 801 51.34 -39.68 -2.95
N ALA A 802 50.03 -39.57 -3.18
CA ALA A 802 49.36 -40.02 -4.39
C ALA A 802 49.39 -38.96 -5.51
N GLY A 803 49.61 -37.69 -5.16
CA GLY A 803 49.71 -36.59 -6.10
C GLY A 803 51.01 -36.61 -6.91
N PRO A 804 51.04 -36.02 -8.13
CA PRO A 804 52.25 -35.88 -8.91
C PRO A 804 53.39 -35.24 -8.10
N HIS A 805 54.56 -35.88 -8.12
CA HIS A 805 55.73 -35.46 -7.33
C HIS A 805 55.50 -35.36 -5.81
N GLY A 806 54.46 -35.99 -5.27
CA GLY A 806 54.12 -35.99 -3.85
C GLY A 806 53.32 -34.76 -3.39
N PHE A 807 52.68 -34.05 -4.31
CA PHE A 807 51.91 -32.83 -4.02
C PHE A 807 50.59 -32.76 -4.78
N THR A 808 49.65 -32.01 -4.22
CA THR A 808 48.42 -31.54 -4.85
C THR A 808 48.31 -30.03 -4.68
N ALA A 809 47.43 -29.41 -5.46
CA ALA A 809 47.19 -27.97 -5.43
C ALA A 809 45.70 -27.69 -5.53
N SER A 810 45.25 -26.69 -4.78
CA SER A 810 43.92 -26.13 -5.00
C SER A 810 43.82 -25.42 -6.35
N ASN A 811 42.60 -25.12 -6.79
CA ASN A 811 42.40 -24.03 -7.72
C ASN A 811 43.01 -22.73 -7.14
N ALA A 812 43.42 -21.84 -8.03
CA ALA A 812 43.82 -20.49 -7.67
C ALA A 812 42.58 -19.62 -7.50
N VAL A 813 42.64 -18.68 -6.56
CA VAL A 813 41.59 -17.69 -6.33
C VAL A 813 42.18 -16.30 -6.53
N ALA A 814 41.51 -15.45 -7.29
CA ALA A 814 41.81 -14.02 -7.40
C ALA A 814 40.88 -13.22 -6.48
N ALA A 815 41.38 -12.16 -5.87
CA ALA A 815 40.66 -11.29 -4.96
C ALA A 815 40.99 -9.83 -5.33
N THR A 816 40.03 -9.08 -5.86
CA THR A 816 40.27 -7.69 -6.30
C THR A 816 39.69 -6.71 -5.31
N THR A 817 40.47 -5.85 -4.66
CA THR A 817 39.92 -4.89 -3.69
C THR A 817 38.94 -3.90 -4.35
N PRO A 818 37.84 -3.56 -3.66
CA PRO A 818 36.85 -2.60 -4.16
C PRO A 818 37.38 -1.16 -4.18
#